data_AF-A0A6C0K8X4-F1
#
_entry.id   AF-A0A6C0K8X4-F1
#
_cell.length_a   1.000
_cell.length_b   1.000
_cell.length_c   1.000
_cell.angle_alpha   90.00
_cell.angle_beta   90.00
_cell.angle_gamma   90.00
#
_symmetry.space_group_name_H-M   'P 1'
#
loop_
_entity.id
_entity.type
_entity.pdbx_description
1 polymer ?
#
loop_
_entity_poly.entity_id
_entity_poly.type
_entity_poly.pdbx_seq_one_letter_code
_entity_poly.pdbx_strand_id
1 'polypeptide(L)'
;MSKKSNEAICIRNAGTWANVKPEHKFDSGKFNKETVLNDLPMLSPKIYNMIKKINELDEQDMAADNKYYKHIIYSDISGVHGAKMVASSLIANNFSLVYSNKFALKPDIPDKNKTFGLLTTSTVYQKPLTVGLKKKMMTLMNERPNNIYGENMRIIILDSGYKEGLDVFDIKYLHILEPLETKAEYTQVIGRGTRYCGQSGLPFTPNQGWALNIYRYNLRFDNDNTVHDLYIKHSNKNISALNFVADIEAVIIASAVDTPLTENLHLLSEKKNRFYDYMMAKNNVNAKVDKPKRRDLIEVVNNIRGKIYTNDAIIDCKKKCKGVLEDFPAANALLIIAAVFVIDKIGDRDDIKNTQKGKKLYKGNLNNKVQNYIRDGDLLKYLNERHPKPLLCNMIDKSQNFCDAINKLWLNPINFLNIFGDKIIENLDYYKKINAITDKNYTDAMKFIFEYRSKLILKKPKFEAVPPKVKMTNFELYKYVEKHYAPYKWEHINIVNKCVAADAAAADADAETDAKPPVPALKNNIVSFSHTQNFVQKFLTPQSPYKGLLLFHSVGSGKTCTAIATATNSFDREGYKILWVTRHTLKEDIWKNMFDNICNVIIQDRLNNGEILPSTKAKRMEFLGKNWLPPISYKQFTNLIKGKNKYYKQMVEINGKEDPFRKTLIIIDEVHKIYSSSLSALEKPNPEVLQSMVQNSYNVSKENSLKLLLMTATPITDDHMSSIKIINLLLENYERFPEEFDRFKTMFCNENGLFTDKGGQEFMNRITGLVSYIDRANDRSQFAYPVIRDIILDVDKKQFNNMGIEEINKKIQEYEDRLNNKEVKLDKEEIKEIKKELNGMKKEKKNADKMKKEPHDVIDFINNCFTKKPAIKVKKDVNDDEDGNDDATKAPKAAKAPKPAKECPEGKVLNPNTGRCIKDKTGAVAAKSPKVAKAAKSPKKCPEGKVLNPKTGRCILQKSRDDKYSF
;
A
#
# COMPACT_ATOMS: atom_id res chain seq x y z
N MET A 1 1.98 -24.65 -0.60
CA MET A 1 1.21 -24.37 -1.82
C MET A 1 0.11 -25.40 -1.93
N SER A 2 -1.15 -24.99 -1.80
CA SER A 2 -2.24 -25.74 -2.44
C SER A 2 -2.05 -25.56 -3.94
N LYS A 3 -1.67 -26.62 -4.66
CA LYS A 3 -1.62 -26.60 -6.13
C LYS A 3 -3.05 -26.33 -6.59
N LYS A 4 -3.29 -25.21 -7.28
CA LYS A 4 -4.61 -24.90 -7.86
C LYS A 4 -5.09 -26.13 -8.62
N SER A 5 -6.35 -26.52 -8.40
CA SER A 5 -6.89 -27.71 -9.04
C SER A 5 -6.83 -27.55 -10.56
N ASN A 6 -6.65 -28.66 -11.28
CA ASN A 6 -6.68 -28.65 -12.74
C ASN A 6 -8.03 -28.13 -13.27
N GLU A 7 -9.12 -28.37 -12.52
CA GLU A 7 -10.46 -27.87 -12.80
C GLU A 7 -10.50 -26.33 -12.77
N ALA A 8 -9.98 -25.72 -11.70
CA ALA A 8 -9.94 -24.25 -11.57
C ALA A 8 -9.13 -23.61 -12.71
N ILE A 9 -7.99 -24.18 -13.08
CA ILE A 9 -7.19 -23.69 -14.21
C ILE A 9 -7.97 -23.82 -15.53
N CYS A 10 -8.66 -24.94 -15.74
CA CYS A 10 -9.50 -25.17 -16.91
C CYS A 10 -10.63 -24.13 -17.00
N ILE A 11 -11.40 -23.93 -15.93
CA ILE A 11 -12.52 -22.98 -15.85
C ILE A 11 -12.04 -21.57 -16.20
N ARG A 12 -10.91 -21.15 -15.61
CA ARG A 12 -10.39 -19.78 -15.81
C ARG A 12 -9.91 -19.56 -17.23
N ASN A 13 -9.19 -20.53 -17.81
CA ASN A 13 -8.74 -20.47 -19.20
C ASN A 13 -9.91 -20.46 -20.20
N ALA A 14 -10.87 -21.38 -20.02
CA ALA A 14 -12.05 -21.48 -20.87
C ALA A 14 -12.91 -20.21 -20.80
N GLY A 15 -13.12 -19.67 -19.60
CA GLY A 15 -13.89 -18.43 -19.40
C GLY A 15 -13.26 -17.16 -19.96
N THR A 16 -12.04 -17.24 -20.50
CA THR A 16 -11.38 -16.12 -21.21
C THR A 16 -11.31 -16.40 -22.70
N TRP A 17 -10.76 -17.54 -23.11
CA TRP A 17 -10.88 -18.04 -24.48
C TRP A 17 -11.01 -19.56 -24.47
N ALA A 18 -12.19 -20.03 -24.86
CA ALA A 18 -12.48 -21.44 -25.01
C ALA A 18 -11.87 -22.03 -26.29
N ASN A 19 -11.33 -23.25 -26.20
CA ASN A 19 -10.86 -24.04 -27.36
C ASN A 19 -9.92 -23.29 -28.32
N VAL A 20 -8.76 -22.83 -27.83
CA VAL A 20 -7.77 -22.11 -28.66
C VAL A 20 -7.18 -23.04 -29.74
N LYS A 21 -7.43 -22.72 -31.03
CA LYS A 21 -6.88 -23.42 -32.19
C LYS A 21 -5.68 -22.68 -32.81
N PRO A 22 -4.82 -23.33 -33.63
CA PRO A 22 -3.73 -22.65 -34.34
C PRO A 22 -4.16 -21.48 -35.22
N GLU A 23 -5.38 -21.54 -35.77
CA GLU A 23 -5.99 -20.53 -36.64
C GLU A 23 -6.29 -19.24 -35.86
N HIS A 24 -6.46 -19.33 -34.53
CA HIS A 24 -6.72 -18.18 -33.67
C HIS A 24 -5.45 -17.43 -33.27
N LYS A 25 -4.27 -18.02 -33.43
CA LYS A 25 -3.02 -17.47 -32.88
C LYS A 25 -2.33 -16.58 -33.90
N PHE A 26 -2.22 -15.28 -33.65
CA PHE A 26 -1.60 -14.33 -34.58
C PHE A 26 -0.13 -14.64 -34.95
N ASP A 27 0.58 -15.39 -34.10
CA ASP A 27 1.96 -15.80 -34.32
C ASP A 27 2.11 -17.23 -34.88
N SER A 28 1.00 -17.83 -35.32
CA SER A 28 0.94 -19.10 -36.05
C SER A 28 0.89 -18.85 -37.55
N GLY A 29 1.54 -19.71 -38.33
CA GLY A 29 1.43 -19.68 -39.81
C GLY A 29 0.04 -20.02 -40.34
N LYS A 30 -0.86 -20.55 -39.50
CA LYS A 30 -2.27 -20.86 -39.84
C LYS A 30 -3.25 -19.75 -39.45
N PHE A 31 -2.77 -18.62 -38.92
CA PHE A 31 -3.63 -17.55 -38.43
C PHE A 31 -4.65 -17.09 -39.48
N ASN A 32 -5.93 -17.03 -39.12
CA ASN A 32 -6.99 -16.56 -39.98
C ASN A 32 -7.87 -15.53 -39.24
N LYS A 33 -7.96 -14.31 -39.79
CA LYS A 33 -8.71 -13.21 -39.18
C LYS A 33 -10.21 -13.49 -39.13
N GLU A 34 -10.79 -14.01 -40.20
CA GLU A 34 -12.23 -14.29 -40.29
C GLU A 34 -12.65 -15.38 -39.31
N THR A 35 -11.85 -16.44 -39.16
CA THR A 35 -12.09 -17.47 -38.15
C THR A 35 -12.09 -16.88 -36.74
N VAL A 36 -11.15 -15.99 -36.43
CA VAL A 36 -11.14 -15.28 -35.13
C VAL A 36 -12.41 -14.46 -34.95
N LEU A 37 -12.81 -13.65 -35.93
CA LEU A 37 -14.00 -12.81 -35.84
C LEU A 37 -15.29 -13.62 -35.67
N ASN A 38 -15.41 -14.75 -36.37
CA ASN A 38 -16.58 -15.62 -36.31
C ASN A 38 -16.69 -16.35 -34.97
N ASP A 39 -15.57 -16.84 -34.43
CA ASP A 39 -15.54 -17.60 -33.18
C ASP A 39 -15.58 -16.69 -31.93
N LEU A 40 -15.13 -15.43 -32.05
CA LEU A 40 -14.95 -14.50 -30.92
C LEU A 40 -16.20 -14.32 -30.04
N PRO A 41 -17.42 -14.09 -30.58
CA PRO A 41 -18.62 -13.90 -29.75
C PRO A 41 -18.97 -15.13 -28.91
N MET A 42 -18.73 -16.34 -29.42
CA MET A 42 -19.12 -17.59 -28.76
C MET A 42 -18.03 -18.15 -27.85
N LEU A 43 -16.77 -18.06 -28.27
CA LEU A 43 -15.62 -18.65 -27.56
C LEU A 43 -14.92 -17.68 -26.60
N SER A 44 -15.11 -16.37 -26.79
CA SER A 44 -14.58 -15.33 -25.90
C SER A 44 -15.51 -14.10 -25.82
N PRO A 45 -16.72 -14.23 -25.23
CA PRO A 45 -17.64 -13.11 -25.07
C PRO A 45 -17.00 -11.90 -24.36
N LYS A 46 -16.04 -12.14 -23.46
CA LYS A 46 -15.30 -11.09 -22.76
C LYS A 46 -14.45 -10.22 -23.67
N ILE A 47 -13.62 -10.84 -24.53
CA ILE A 47 -12.76 -10.08 -25.45
C ILE A 47 -13.63 -9.41 -26.52
N TYR A 48 -14.69 -10.08 -26.98
CA TYR A 48 -15.68 -9.49 -27.88
C TYR A 48 -16.27 -8.18 -27.32
N ASN A 49 -16.85 -8.25 -26.11
CA ASN A 49 -17.46 -7.08 -25.47
C ASN A 49 -16.43 -6.02 -25.06
N MET A 50 -15.19 -6.43 -24.75
CA MET A 50 -14.12 -5.47 -24.49
C MET A 50 -13.78 -4.64 -25.73
N ILE A 51 -13.67 -5.26 -26.90
CA ILE A 51 -13.42 -4.55 -28.17
C ILE A 51 -14.61 -3.63 -28.50
N LYS A 52 -15.85 -4.11 -28.32
CA LYS A 52 -17.06 -3.28 -28.47
C LYS A 52 -17.02 -2.07 -27.54
N LYS A 53 -16.67 -2.28 -26.27
CA LYS A 53 -16.55 -1.19 -25.29
C LYS A 53 -15.46 -0.20 -25.66
N ILE A 54 -14.31 -0.65 -26.19
CA ILE A 54 -13.26 0.26 -26.68
C ILE A 54 -13.81 1.13 -27.81
N ASN A 55 -14.54 0.57 -28.78
CA ASN A 55 -15.13 1.34 -29.86
C ASN A 55 -16.19 2.34 -29.36
N GLU A 56 -17.05 1.94 -28.41
CA GLU A 56 -18.03 2.84 -27.79
C GLU A 56 -17.35 4.01 -27.05
N LEU A 57 -16.24 3.76 -26.37
CA LEU A 57 -15.46 4.81 -25.70
C LEU A 57 -14.79 5.74 -26.70
N ASP A 58 -14.31 5.19 -27.81
CA ASP A 58 -13.73 5.97 -28.89
C ASP A 58 -14.72 6.94 -29.52
N GLU A 59 -15.96 6.48 -29.76
CA GLU A 59 -17.03 7.34 -30.26
C GLU A 59 -17.34 8.47 -29.26
N GLN A 60 -17.39 8.16 -27.96
CA GLN A 60 -17.63 9.14 -26.90
C GLN A 60 -16.49 10.16 -26.80
N ASP A 61 -15.25 9.71 -26.82
CA ASP A 61 -14.06 10.57 -26.71
C ASP A 61 -13.87 11.45 -27.95
N MET A 62 -14.13 10.92 -29.14
CA MET A 62 -14.11 11.71 -30.37
C MET A 62 -15.23 12.75 -30.39
N ALA A 63 -16.42 12.42 -29.88
CA ALA A 63 -17.53 13.37 -29.78
C ALA A 63 -17.28 14.47 -28.74
N ALA A 64 -16.66 14.14 -27.60
CA ALA A 64 -16.43 15.07 -26.51
C ALA A 64 -15.16 15.92 -26.70
N ASP A 65 -14.05 15.27 -27.07
CA ASP A 65 -12.71 15.84 -26.99
C ASP A 65 -12.00 15.90 -28.37
N ASN A 66 -12.58 15.29 -29.41
CA ASN A 66 -11.93 15.07 -30.72
C ASN A 66 -10.54 14.41 -30.60
N LYS A 67 -10.41 13.48 -29.65
CA LYS A 67 -9.18 12.78 -29.32
C LYS A 67 -9.47 11.31 -29.02
N TYR A 68 -8.51 10.45 -29.34
CA TYR A 68 -8.44 9.11 -28.75
C TYR A 68 -7.70 9.16 -27.42
N TYR A 69 -7.83 8.11 -26.62
CA TYR A 69 -7.06 7.95 -25.40
C TYR A 69 -6.39 6.58 -25.33
N LYS A 70 -5.41 6.50 -24.43
CA LYS A 70 -4.63 5.28 -24.21
C LYS A 70 -5.35 4.30 -23.29
N HIS A 71 -5.17 3.00 -23.58
CA HIS A 71 -5.76 1.89 -22.83
C HIS A 71 -4.68 0.94 -22.31
N ILE A 72 -4.90 0.40 -21.11
CA ILE A 72 -4.25 -0.83 -20.65
C ILE A 72 -5.27 -1.97 -20.75
N ILE A 73 -4.87 -3.11 -21.30
CA ILE A 73 -5.62 -4.36 -21.22
C ILE A 73 -4.81 -5.36 -20.40
N TYR A 74 -5.37 -5.85 -19.31
CA TYR A 74 -4.75 -6.82 -18.42
C TYR A 74 -5.52 -8.14 -18.43
N SER A 75 -4.79 -9.24 -18.62
CA SER A 75 -5.28 -10.60 -18.39
C SER A 75 -4.39 -11.29 -17.36
N ASP A 76 -4.99 -11.86 -16.32
CA ASP A 76 -4.26 -12.60 -15.29
C ASP A 76 -3.80 -13.98 -15.79
N ILE A 77 -4.27 -14.40 -16.97
CA ILE A 77 -4.01 -15.71 -17.53
C ILE A 77 -2.67 -15.73 -18.26
N SER A 78 -1.75 -16.51 -17.69
CA SER A 78 -0.49 -16.85 -18.35
C SER A 78 -0.70 -17.83 -19.53
N GLY A 79 0.25 -17.85 -20.46
CA GLY A 79 0.19 -18.76 -21.60
C GLY A 79 -0.60 -18.20 -22.78
N VAL A 80 -1.31 -19.09 -23.47
CA VAL A 80 -1.89 -18.78 -24.79
C VAL A 80 -3.28 -18.15 -24.71
N HIS A 81 -4.07 -18.45 -23.67
CA HIS A 81 -5.50 -18.10 -23.60
C HIS A 81 -5.78 -16.61 -23.29
N GLY A 82 -4.86 -15.93 -22.60
CA GLY A 82 -5.05 -14.54 -22.14
C GLY A 82 -4.54 -13.50 -23.14
N ALA A 83 -3.47 -12.78 -22.77
CA ALA A 83 -2.93 -11.65 -23.52
C ALA A 83 -2.64 -11.94 -25.02
N LYS A 84 -2.23 -13.16 -25.38
CA LYS A 84 -2.02 -13.53 -26.79
C LYS A 84 -3.31 -13.61 -27.60
N MET A 85 -4.42 -14.06 -27.01
CA MET A 85 -5.72 -14.07 -27.69
C MET A 85 -6.32 -12.67 -27.78
N VAL A 86 -6.07 -11.81 -26.80
CA VAL A 86 -6.38 -10.37 -26.93
C VAL A 86 -5.66 -9.79 -28.14
N ALA A 87 -4.34 -10.01 -28.24
CA ALA A 87 -3.55 -9.52 -29.39
C ALA A 87 -4.08 -10.07 -30.72
N SER A 88 -4.46 -11.35 -30.76
CA SER A 88 -5.02 -11.97 -31.96
C SER A 88 -6.36 -11.36 -32.36
N SER A 89 -7.22 -11.06 -31.37
CA SER A 89 -8.54 -10.44 -31.58
C SER A 89 -8.42 -8.99 -32.03
N LEU A 90 -7.47 -8.23 -31.48
CA LEU A 90 -7.15 -6.88 -31.96
C LEU A 90 -6.64 -6.90 -33.40
N ILE A 91 -5.74 -7.82 -33.76
CA ILE A 91 -5.24 -7.97 -35.15
C ILE A 91 -6.36 -8.33 -36.11
N ALA A 92 -7.29 -9.21 -35.69
CA ALA A 92 -8.47 -9.55 -36.47
C ALA A 92 -9.40 -8.35 -36.68
N ASN A 93 -9.48 -7.44 -35.69
CA ASN A 93 -10.18 -6.15 -35.75
C ASN A 93 -9.32 -5.00 -36.34
N ASN A 94 -8.31 -5.33 -37.15
CA ASN A 94 -7.45 -4.40 -37.89
C ASN A 94 -6.56 -3.47 -37.04
N PHE A 95 -6.27 -3.84 -35.79
CA PHE A 95 -5.20 -3.20 -35.03
C PHE A 95 -3.83 -3.74 -35.42
N SER A 96 -2.81 -2.89 -35.28
CA SER A 96 -1.43 -3.17 -35.65
C SER A 96 -0.53 -3.32 -34.43
N LEU A 97 0.15 -4.46 -34.32
CA LEU A 97 1.21 -4.67 -33.35
C LEU A 97 2.44 -3.81 -33.68
N VAL A 98 2.91 -3.01 -32.72
CA VAL A 98 3.98 -2.00 -32.90
C VAL A 98 5.38 -2.57 -33.16
N TYR A 99 5.56 -3.89 -33.06
CA TYR A 99 6.85 -4.55 -33.33
C TYR A 99 6.71 -5.71 -34.33
N SER A 100 7.80 -6.02 -35.03
CA SER A 100 7.90 -7.12 -35.99
C SER A 100 8.26 -8.45 -35.32
N ASN A 101 8.22 -9.56 -36.08
CA ASN A 101 8.69 -10.87 -35.62
C ASN A 101 10.18 -10.92 -35.23
N LYS A 102 10.96 -9.90 -35.60
CA LYS A 102 12.36 -9.69 -35.17
C LYS A 102 12.47 -8.88 -33.87
N PHE A 103 11.36 -8.55 -33.21
CA PHE A 103 11.30 -7.69 -32.02
C PHE A 103 11.93 -6.30 -32.21
N ALA A 104 11.87 -5.78 -33.43
CA ALA A 104 12.16 -4.38 -33.75
C ALA A 104 10.85 -3.59 -33.86
N LEU A 105 10.81 -2.36 -33.32
CA LEU A 105 9.68 -1.46 -33.51
C LEU A 105 9.50 -1.17 -34.99
N LYS A 106 8.24 -1.09 -35.44
CA LYS A 106 7.88 -0.72 -36.81
C LYS A 106 7.90 0.81 -36.93
N PRO A 107 8.69 1.38 -37.86
CA PRO A 107 8.76 2.84 -38.03
C PRO A 107 7.48 3.42 -38.63
N ASP A 108 6.85 2.69 -39.55
CA ASP A 108 5.62 3.11 -40.24
C ASP A 108 4.48 2.15 -39.93
N ILE A 109 3.45 2.66 -39.26
CA ILE A 109 2.20 1.92 -38.99
C ILE A 109 1.06 2.67 -39.70
N PRO A 110 0.26 2.00 -40.57
CA PRO A 110 -0.72 2.67 -41.44
C PRO A 110 -1.82 3.43 -40.69
N ASP A 111 -2.37 2.82 -39.64
CA ASP A 111 -3.38 3.45 -38.78
C ASP A 111 -2.79 3.64 -37.37
N LYS A 112 -2.37 4.88 -37.11
CA LYS A 112 -1.80 5.30 -35.83
C LYS A 112 -2.80 5.20 -34.67
N ASN A 113 -4.11 5.30 -34.95
CA ASN A 113 -5.18 5.24 -33.96
C ASN A 113 -5.54 3.79 -33.58
N LYS A 114 -5.07 2.80 -34.35
CA LYS A 114 -5.27 1.36 -34.08
C LYS A 114 -3.95 0.65 -33.83
N THR A 115 -3.14 1.18 -32.93
CA THR A 115 -1.85 0.61 -32.54
C THR A 115 -1.91 -0.07 -31.18
N PHE A 116 -1.18 -1.19 -31.05
CA PHE A 116 -1.01 -1.81 -29.74
C PHE A 116 0.35 -2.48 -29.56
N GLY A 117 0.76 -2.61 -28.30
CA GLY A 117 1.91 -3.38 -27.89
C GLY A 117 1.52 -4.53 -26.98
N LEU A 118 2.22 -5.66 -27.12
CA LEU A 118 2.03 -6.85 -26.29
C LEU A 118 3.26 -7.09 -25.41
N LEU A 119 3.05 -7.11 -24.10
CA LEU A 119 4.03 -7.59 -23.12
C LEU A 119 3.48 -8.85 -22.44
N THR A 120 4.06 -10.00 -22.77
CA THR A 120 3.70 -11.30 -22.22
C THR A 120 4.94 -12.10 -21.82
N THR A 121 4.78 -12.94 -20.79
CA THR A 121 5.76 -13.94 -20.35
C THR A 121 5.80 -15.15 -21.28
N SER A 122 4.73 -15.36 -22.05
CA SER A 122 4.66 -16.40 -23.07
C SER A 122 5.56 -16.08 -24.24
N THR A 123 5.98 -17.10 -24.99
CA THR A 123 6.70 -16.88 -26.23
C THR A 123 5.80 -16.26 -27.29
N VAL A 124 6.37 -15.33 -28.06
CA VAL A 124 5.75 -14.69 -29.22
C VAL A 124 6.64 -14.98 -30.41
N TYR A 125 6.08 -15.51 -31.50
CA TYR A 125 6.86 -16.04 -32.62
C TYR A 125 7.93 -17.05 -32.17
N GLN A 126 7.53 -17.92 -31.23
CA GLN A 126 8.37 -18.96 -30.63
C GLN A 126 9.60 -18.45 -29.85
N LYS A 127 9.70 -17.13 -29.59
CA LYS A 127 10.81 -16.52 -28.85
C LYS A 127 10.30 -15.77 -27.61
N PRO A 128 11.03 -15.75 -26.49
CA PRO A 128 10.70 -14.88 -25.37
C PRO A 128 10.93 -13.42 -25.73
N LEU A 129 10.13 -12.50 -25.20
CA LEU A 129 10.32 -11.07 -25.40
C LEU A 129 11.66 -10.60 -24.80
N THR A 130 12.35 -9.68 -25.47
CA THR A 130 13.62 -9.14 -25.00
C THR A 130 13.41 -7.97 -24.05
N VAL A 131 14.33 -7.81 -23.08
CA VAL A 131 14.34 -6.64 -22.18
C VAL A 131 14.48 -5.32 -22.97
N GLY A 132 15.24 -5.36 -24.07
CA GLY A 132 15.41 -4.21 -24.97
C GLY A 132 14.10 -3.78 -25.65
N LEU A 133 13.29 -4.74 -26.11
CA LEU A 133 11.97 -4.45 -26.67
C LEU A 133 11.05 -3.83 -25.62
N LYS A 134 10.98 -4.41 -24.41
CA LYS A 134 10.21 -3.85 -23.28
C LYS A 134 10.58 -2.37 -23.04
N LYS A 135 11.88 -2.05 -22.96
CA LYS A 135 12.35 -0.67 -22.74
C LYS A 135 11.90 0.26 -23.87
N LYS A 136 12.09 -0.13 -25.12
CA LYS A 136 11.68 0.66 -26.29
C LYS A 136 10.17 0.91 -26.34
N MET A 137 9.36 -0.11 -26.07
CA MET A 137 7.90 0.02 -26.02
C MET A 137 7.46 0.96 -24.89
N MET A 138 8.08 0.89 -23.72
CA MET A 138 7.73 1.79 -22.62
C MET A 138 8.17 3.22 -22.84
N THR A 139 9.31 3.43 -23.50
CA THR A 139 9.71 4.77 -23.96
C THR A 139 8.68 5.34 -24.93
N LEU A 140 8.22 4.56 -25.91
CA LEU A 140 7.20 4.98 -26.87
C LEU A 140 5.85 5.28 -26.19
N MET A 141 5.39 4.38 -25.31
CA MET A 141 4.09 4.48 -24.63
C MET A 141 3.99 5.72 -23.71
N ASN A 142 5.09 6.09 -23.06
CA ASN A 142 5.16 7.17 -22.08
C ASN A 142 5.76 8.47 -22.63
N GLU A 143 5.95 8.56 -23.95
CA GLU A 143 6.49 9.76 -24.59
C GLU A 143 5.52 10.95 -24.46
N ARG A 144 6.02 12.08 -23.97
CA ARG A 144 5.28 13.34 -23.87
C ARG A 144 6.01 14.43 -24.66
N PRO A 145 5.30 15.30 -25.40
CA PRO A 145 3.83 15.31 -25.58
C PRO A 145 3.33 14.31 -26.63
N ASN A 146 4.23 13.69 -27.41
CA ASN A 146 3.92 13.01 -28.67
C ASN A 146 3.05 11.75 -28.59
N ASN A 147 2.85 11.17 -27.40
CA ASN A 147 2.00 9.99 -27.22
C ASN A 147 1.07 10.15 -26.00
N ILE A 148 0.63 11.36 -25.68
CA ILE A 148 -0.38 11.58 -24.62
C ILE A 148 -1.70 10.89 -25.00
N TYR A 149 -2.12 11.00 -26.26
CA TYR A 149 -3.40 10.48 -26.76
C TYR A 149 -3.27 9.17 -27.54
N GLY A 150 -2.05 8.62 -27.65
CA GLY A 150 -1.80 7.28 -28.20
C GLY A 150 -1.46 7.25 -29.69
N GLU A 151 -1.03 8.37 -30.28
CA GLU A 151 -0.71 8.52 -31.69
C GLU A 151 0.42 7.60 -32.17
N ASN A 152 1.33 7.19 -31.28
CA ASN A 152 2.42 6.27 -31.59
C ASN A 152 2.14 4.85 -31.09
N MET A 153 1.57 4.73 -29.89
CA MET A 153 1.13 3.47 -29.30
C MET A 153 -0.05 3.73 -28.37
N ARG A 154 -1.22 3.25 -28.78
CA ARG A 154 -2.47 3.53 -28.09
C ARG A 154 -2.82 2.53 -27.00
N ILE A 155 -2.66 1.23 -27.28
CA ILE A 155 -3.08 0.16 -26.36
C ILE A 155 -1.86 -0.65 -25.90
N ILE A 156 -1.77 -0.96 -24.62
CA ILE A 156 -0.80 -1.92 -24.09
C ILE A 156 -1.50 -3.13 -23.47
N ILE A 157 -1.14 -4.32 -23.94
CA ILE A 157 -1.64 -5.60 -23.41
C ILE A 157 -0.60 -6.18 -22.46
N LEU A 158 -1.03 -6.51 -21.24
CA LEU A 158 -0.22 -7.06 -20.18
C LEU A 158 -0.79 -8.41 -19.72
N ASP A 159 0.09 -9.38 -19.44
CA ASP A 159 -0.28 -10.61 -18.72
C ASP A 159 0.13 -10.57 -17.23
N SER A 160 -0.15 -11.65 -16.50
CA SER A 160 0.16 -11.76 -15.07
C SER A 160 1.65 -11.65 -14.70
N GLY A 161 2.56 -11.75 -15.67
CA GLY A 161 3.98 -11.48 -15.43
C GLY A 161 4.36 -10.01 -15.38
N TYR A 162 3.49 -9.11 -15.85
CA TYR A 162 3.71 -7.66 -15.88
C TYR A 162 2.82 -6.90 -14.87
N LYS A 163 2.30 -7.59 -13.85
CA LYS A 163 1.62 -6.95 -12.70
C LYS A 163 2.53 -6.03 -11.87
N GLU A 164 3.85 -6.10 -12.09
CA GLU A 164 4.86 -5.26 -11.45
C GLU A 164 5.93 -4.78 -12.44
N GLY A 165 6.70 -3.76 -12.04
CA GLY A 165 7.89 -3.31 -12.78
C GLY A 165 7.59 -2.62 -14.11
N LEU A 166 6.46 -1.92 -14.19
CA LEU A 166 6.03 -1.13 -15.35
C LEU A 166 5.20 0.07 -14.90
N ASP A 167 5.46 1.25 -15.43
CA ASP A 167 4.67 2.45 -15.14
C ASP A 167 4.15 2.97 -16.48
N VAL A 168 2.84 3.15 -16.62
CA VAL A 168 2.20 3.61 -17.86
C VAL A 168 1.53 4.95 -17.61
N PHE A 169 1.92 5.97 -18.37
CA PHE A 169 1.45 7.34 -18.17
C PHE A 169 0.30 7.69 -19.13
N ASP A 170 -0.50 8.67 -18.72
CA ASP A 170 -1.59 9.30 -19.47
C ASP A 170 -2.63 8.28 -20.00
N ILE A 171 -2.90 7.25 -19.19
CA ILE A 171 -3.96 6.27 -19.44
C ILE A 171 -5.29 6.81 -18.93
N LYS A 172 -6.33 6.77 -19.78
CA LYS A 172 -7.73 7.07 -19.42
C LYS A 172 -8.52 5.80 -19.06
N TYR A 173 -8.16 4.66 -19.68
CA TYR A 173 -8.90 3.40 -19.57
C TYR A 173 -8.04 2.19 -19.19
N LEU A 174 -8.56 1.35 -18.29
CA LEU A 174 -7.98 0.06 -17.91
C LEU A 174 -9.05 -1.03 -18.06
N HIS A 175 -8.75 -2.08 -18.82
CA HIS A 175 -9.61 -3.24 -19.01
C HIS A 175 -9.01 -4.44 -18.28
N ILE A 176 -9.78 -5.06 -17.39
CA ILE A 176 -9.40 -6.27 -16.66
C ILE A 176 -10.30 -7.41 -17.14
N LEU A 177 -9.74 -8.37 -17.89
CA LEU A 177 -10.50 -9.44 -18.52
C LEU A 177 -11.04 -10.49 -17.53
N GLU A 178 -10.36 -10.71 -16.42
CA GLU A 178 -10.83 -11.65 -15.40
C GLU A 178 -10.76 -11.00 -14.02
N PRO A 179 -11.78 -11.16 -13.16
CA PRO A 179 -11.71 -10.68 -11.79
C PRO A 179 -10.47 -11.26 -11.08
N LEU A 180 -9.74 -10.38 -10.40
CA LEU A 180 -8.51 -10.71 -9.68
C LEU A 180 -8.86 -11.34 -8.33
N GLU A 181 -8.01 -12.23 -7.84
CA GLU A 181 -8.34 -13.05 -6.67
C GLU A 181 -8.23 -12.30 -5.35
N THR A 182 -7.35 -11.31 -5.30
CA THR A 182 -7.00 -10.60 -4.07
C THR A 182 -6.92 -9.10 -4.32
N LYS A 183 -7.22 -8.32 -3.27
CA LYS A 183 -7.04 -6.86 -3.27
C LYS A 183 -5.59 -6.43 -3.54
N ALA A 184 -4.63 -7.24 -3.10
CA ALA A 184 -3.20 -7.00 -3.36
C ALA A 184 -2.87 -7.04 -4.86
N GLU A 185 -3.33 -8.07 -5.57
CA GLU A 185 -3.16 -8.17 -7.03
C GLU A 185 -3.85 -7.02 -7.75
N TYR A 186 -5.07 -6.68 -7.31
CA TYR A 186 -5.81 -5.53 -7.81
C TYR A 186 -5.04 -4.22 -7.70
N THR A 187 -4.46 -3.96 -6.52
CA THR A 187 -3.62 -2.77 -6.25
C THR A 187 -2.38 -2.75 -7.14
N GLN A 188 -1.74 -3.89 -7.37
CA GLN A 188 -0.54 -3.99 -8.22
C GLN A 188 -0.85 -3.72 -9.69
N VAL A 189 -1.97 -4.23 -10.20
CA VAL A 189 -2.41 -4.06 -11.59
C VAL A 189 -2.85 -2.61 -11.85
N ILE A 190 -3.67 -2.02 -10.99
CA ILE A 190 -4.12 -0.64 -11.17
C ILE A 190 -2.99 0.35 -10.94
N GLY A 191 -2.09 0.03 -10.01
CA GLY A 191 -0.86 0.77 -9.79
C GLY A 191 0.07 0.83 -11.01
N ARG A 192 -0.21 0.12 -12.12
CA ARG A 192 0.47 0.33 -13.41
C ARG A 192 0.02 1.64 -14.08
N GLY A 193 -1.25 2.03 -13.86
CA GLY A 193 -1.86 3.25 -14.38
C GLY A 193 -1.92 4.40 -13.36
N THR A 194 -2.00 4.15 -12.05
CA THR A 194 -2.17 5.22 -11.03
C THR A 194 -0.85 5.66 -10.39
N ARG A 195 0.09 6.15 -11.19
CA ARG A 195 1.40 6.63 -10.71
C ARG A 195 1.37 8.10 -10.33
N TYR A 196 2.34 8.51 -9.50
CA TYR A 196 2.52 9.90 -9.10
C TYR A 196 2.65 10.78 -10.35
N CYS A 197 1.73 11.73 -10.53
CA CYS A 197 1.60 12.59 -11.71
C CYS A 197 1.55 11.83 -13.04
N GLY A 198 1.13 10.56 -13.00
CA GLY A 198 1.09 9.67 -14.16
C GLY A 198 0.09 10.15 -15.22
N GLN A 199 -0.97 10.86 -14.82
CA GLN A 199 -2.03 11.39 -15.70
C GLN A 199 -1.85 12.89 -16.01
N SER A 200 -0.70 13.49 -15.68
CA SER A 200 -0.53 14.94 -15.81
C SER A 200 -0.64 15.47 -17.24
N GLY A 201 -0.55 14.63 -18.27
CA GLY A 201 -0.81 15.02 -19.65
C GLY A 201 -2.30 15.08 -20.02
N LEU A 202 -3.19 14.52 -19.18
CA LEU A 202 -4.64 14.55 -19.37
C LEU A 202 -5.27 15.76 -18.67
N PRO A 203 -6.45 16.23 -19.11
CA PRO A 203 -7.18 17.31 -18.44
C PRO A 203 -7.47 16.97 -16.97
N PHE A 204 -7.14 17.89 -16.06
CA PHE A 204 -7.46 17.78 -14.63
C PHE A 204 -8.82 18.42 -14.36
N THR A 205 -9.75 17.68 -13.75
CA THR A 205 -11.05 18.24 -13.36
C THR A 205 -10.96 18.85 -11.95
N PRO A 206 -11.18 20.16 -11.76
CA PRO A 206 -11.13 20.78 -10.42
C PRO A 206 -12.05 20.06 -9.42
N ASN A 207 -11.59 19.89 -8.17
CA ASN A 207 -12.29 19.17 -7.10
C ASN A 207 -12.58 17.67 -7.34
N GLN A 208 -12.28 17.13 -8.53
CA GLN A 208 -12.46 15.71 -8.84
C GLN A 208 -11.13 14.99 -9.08
N GLY A 209 -10.19 15.61 -9.81
CA GLY A 209 -8.90 15.04 -10.20
C GLY A 209 -8.93 14.34 -11.57
N TRP A 210 -7.98 13.43 -11.80
CA TRP A 210 -7.97 12.57 -12.99
C TRP A 210 -8.69 11.26 -12.73
N ALA A 211 -9.68 10.92 -13.54
CA ALA A 211 -10.35 9.62 -13.47
C ALA A 211 -9.56 8.57 -14.27
N LEU A 212 -9.27 7.42 -13.65
CA LEU A 212 -8.89 6.19 -14.36
C LEU A 212 -10.11 5.29 -14.44
N ASN A 213 -10.69 5.14 -15.63
CA ASN A 213 -11.89 4.34 -15.85
C ASN A 213 -11.52 2.86 -16.01
N ILE A 214 -12.00 2.02 -15.08
CA ILE A 214 -11.66 0.61 -15.00
C ILE A 214 -12.88 -0.24 -15.35
N TYR A 215 -12.77 -1.06 -16.41
CA TYR A 215 -13.80 -2.00 -16.83
C TYR A 215 -13.40 -3.42 -16.49
N ARG A 216 -14.19 -4.10 -15.66
CA ARG A 216 -13.96 -5.50 -15.28
C ARG A 216 -14.98 -6.39 -15.98
N TYR A 217 -14.51 -7.37 -16.73
CA TYR A 217 -15.37 -8.26 -17.51
C TYR A 217 -15.60 -9.57 -16.75
N ASN A 218 -16.84 -9.81 -16.34
CA ASN A 218 -17.25 -11.06 -15.71
C ASN A 218 -18.25 -11.80 -16.60
N LEU A 219 -18.23 -13.12 -16.52
CA LEU A 219 -19.11 -13.98 -17.30
C LEU A 219 -20.06 -14.68 -16.34
N ARG A 220 -21.37 -14.54 -16.57
CA ARG A 220 -22.38 -15.28 -15.82
C ARG A 220 -22.35 -16.75 -16.27
N PHE A 221 -22.27 -17.66 -15.30
CA PHE A 221 -22.30 -19.10 -15.58
C PHE A 221 -23.73 -19.64 -15.49
N ASP A 222 -24.45 -19.23 -14.44
CA ASP A 222 -25.87 -19.47 -14.22
C ASP A 222 -26.51 -18.26 -13.53
N ASN A 223 -27.80 -18.31 -13.18
CA ASN A 223 -28.52 -17.17 -12.60
C ASN A 223 -27.90 -16.63 -11.29
N ASP A 224 -27.18 -17.47 -10.54
CA ASP A 224 -26.69 -17.16 -9.19
C ASP A 224 -25.17 -16.98 -9.14
N ASN A 225 -24.43 -17.57 -10.09
CA ASN A 225 -22.98 -17.68 -10.04
C ASN A 225 -22.31 -17.14 -11.30
N THR A 226 -21.18 -16.47 -11.11
CA THR A 226 -20.27 -16.12 -12.19
C THR A 226 -19.21 -17.21 -12.40
N VAL A 227 -18.56 -17.21 -13.56
CA VAL A 227 -17.43 -18.10 -13.84
C VAL A 227 -16.28 -17.87 -12.86
N HIS A 228 -16.15 -16.65 -12.30
CA HIS A 228 -15.18 -16.39 -11.23
C HIS A 228 -15.56 -17.09 -9.93
N ASP A 229 -16.83 -17.10 -9.54
CA ASP A 229 -17.29 -17.79 -8.32
C ASP A 229 -17.05 -19.30 -8.43
N LEU A 230 -17.36 -19.86 -9.60
CA LEU A 230 -17.07 -21.25 -9.93
C LEU A 230 -15.55 -21.53 -9.87
N TYR A 231 -14.73 -20.62 -10.39
CA TYR A 231 -13.28 -20.70 -10.26
C TYR A 231 -12.83 -20.73 -8.80
N ILE A 232 -13.34 -19.83 -7.95
CA ILE A 232 -12.97 -19.76 -6.53
C ILE A 232 -13.39 -21.04 -5.80
N LYS A 233 -14.61 -21.53 -6.03
CA LYS A 233 -15.14 -22.77 -5.44
C LYS A 233 -14.25 -23.98 -5.74
N HIS A 234 -13.75 -24.09 -6.96
CA HIS A 234 -12.87 -25.20 -7.38
C HIS A 234 -11.38 -24.94 -7.10
N SER A 235 -10.99 -23.76 -6.59
CA SER A 235 -9.57 -23.38 -6.40
C SER A 235 -8.91 -23.96 -5.15
N ASN A 236 -9.59 -24.82 -4.37
CA ASN A 236 -9.14 -25.37 -3.07
C ASN A 236 -8.76 -24.27 -2.06
N LYS A 237 -9.42 -23.10 -2.10
CA LYS A 237 -9.15 -21.99 -1.18
C LYS A 237 -9.94 -22.15 0.12
N ASN A 238 -9.28 -21.93 1.24
CA ASN A 238 -9.88 -21.93 2.57
C ASN A 238 -10.63 -20.60 2.80
N ILE A 239 -11.96 -20.65 2.94
CA ILE A 239 -12.80 -19.45 3.18
C ILE A 239 -12.35 -18.74 4.46
N SER A 240 -12.01 -19.46 5.52
CA SER A 240 -11.49 -18.86 6.77
C SER A 240 -10.19 -18.10 6.52
N ALA A 241 -9.35 -18.54 5.58
CA ALA A 241 -8.15 -17.81 5.21
C ALA A 241 -8.45 -16.52 4.43
N LEU A 242 -9.53 -16.50 3.62
CA LEU A 242 -9.97 -15.27 2.93
C LEU A 242 -10.51 -14.24 3.93
N ASN A 243 -11.34 -14.68 4.88
CA ASN A 243 -11.83 -13.84 5.98
C ASN A 243 -10.67 -13.28 6.81
N PHE A 244 -9.70 -14.14 7.16
CA PHE A 244 -8.50 -13.73 7.85
C PHE A 244 -7.72 -12.64 7.09
N VAL A 245 -7.55 -12.78 5.78
CA VAL A 245 -6.82 -11.79 4.95
C VAL A 245 -7.46 -10.40 4.99
N ALA A 246 -8.78 -10.31 4.98
CA ALA A 246 -9.46 -9.03 5.09
C ALA A 246 -9.26 -8.40 6.49
N ASP A 247 -9.38 -9.22 7.52
CA ASP A 247 -9.37 -8.79 8.91
C ASP A 247 -7.95 -8.46 9.43
N ILE A 248 -6.94 -9.23 8.99
CA ILE A 248 -5.52 -8.97 9.29
C ILE A 248 -5.05 -7.64 8.68
N GLU A 249 -5.52 -7.29 7.48
CA GLU A 249 -5.20 -6.00 6.86
C GLU A 249 -5.79 -4.86 7.69
N ALA A 250 -7.06 -4.98 8.10
CA ALA A 250 -7.76 -3.97 8.88
C ALA A 250 -7.11 -3.72 10.26
N VAL A 251 -6.73 -4.78 10.98
CA VAL A 251 -6.10 -4.66 12.31
C VAL A 251 -4.66 -4.10 12.22
N ILE A 252 -3.90 -4.45 11.18
CA ILE A 252 -2.57 -3.88 10.93
C ILE A 252 -2.68 -2.38 10.67
N ILE A 253 -3.65 -1.95 9.85
CA ILE A 253 -3.89 -0.54 9.55
C ILE A 253 -4.28 0.22 10.82
N ALA A 254 -5.20 -0.32 11.62
CA ALA A 254 -5.62 0.32 12.87
C ALA A 254 -4.48 0.43 13.90
N SER A 255 -3.49 -0.48 13.85
CA SER A 255 -2.33 -0.48 14.74
C SER A 255 -1.18 0.42 14.27
N ALA A 256 -1.30 1.05 13.10
CA ALA A 256 -0.21 1.80 12.51
C ALA A 256 0.17 3.00 13.41
N VAL A 257 1.47 3.20 13.59
CA VAL A 257 2.00 4.16 14.55
C VAL A 257 1.71 5.62 14.18
N ASP A 258 1.55 5.89 12.88
CA ASP A 258 1.26 7.20 12.31
C ASP A 258 -0.24 7.49 12.17
N THR A 259 -1.12 6.58 12.61
CA THR A 259 -2.58 6.77 12.57
C THR A 259 -3.05 8.14 13.12
N PRO A 260 -2.61 8.63 14.31
CA PRO A 260 -3.05 9.94 14.82
C PRO A 260 -2.70 11.13 13.90
N LEU A 261 -1.71 10.94 13.03
CA LEU A 261 -1.22 11.95 12.10
C LEU A 261 -1.87 11.85 10.73
N THR A 262 -2.45 10.70 10.38
CA THR A 262 -2.90 10.36 9.02
C THR A 262 -4.41 10.13 8.91
N GLU A 263 -5.16 10.26 10.01
CA GLU A 263 -6.63 10.11 10.03
C GLU A 263 -7.35 10.92 8.94
N ASN A 264 -6.93 12.17 8.72
CA ASN A 264 -7.50 13.05 7.69
C ASN A 264 -7.26 12.57 6.25
N LEU A 265 -6.23 11.73 6.04
CA LEU A 265 -5.90 11.15 4.75
C LEU A 265 -6.67 9.84 4.49
N HIS A 266 -6.86 9.01 5.53
CA HIS A 266 -7.41 7.67 5.37
C HIS A 266 -8.90 7.55 5.66
N LEU A 267 -9.47 8.48 6.43
CA LEU A 267 -10.88 8.52 6.83
C LEU A 267 -11.32 7.16 7.42
N LEU A 268 -10.52 6.63 8.34
CA LEU A 268 -10.68 5.25 8.84
C LEU A 268 -12.04 4.99 9.50
N SER A 269 -12.58 6.01 10.18
CA SER A 269 -13.94 5.98 10.75
C SER A 269 -15.03 5.88 9.67
N GLU A 270 -14.88 6.61 8.56
CA GLU A 270 -15.81 6.55 7.43
C GLU A 270 -15.76 5.20 6.70
N LYS A 271 -14.60 4.54 6.73
CA LYS A 271 -14.39 3.19 6.18
C LYS A 271 -14.86 2.06 7.13
N LYS A 272 -15.45 2.37 8.30
CA LYS A 272 -15.97 1.40 9.28
C LYS A 272 -14.94 0.33 9.70
N ASN A 273 -13.70 0.74 9.97
CA ASN A 273 -12.69 -0.19 10.49
C ASN A 273 -12.99 -0.53 11.96
N ARG A 274 -13.54 -1.72 12.19
CA ARG A 274 -13.96 -2.19 13.52
C ARG A 274 -12.88 -2.12 14.61
N PHE A 275 -11.61 -2.34 14.27
CA PHE A 275 -10.52 -2.31 15.25
C PHE A 275 -10.16 -0.88 15.65
N TYR A 276 -10.17 0.03 14.68
CA TYR A 276 -9.99 1.45 14.93
C TYR A 276 -11.15 2.02 15.74
N ASP A 277 -12.39 1.70 15.38
CA ASP A 277 -13.59 2.16 16.09
C ASP A 277 -13.59 1.68 17.55
N TYR A 278 -13.21 0.42 17.77
CA TYR A 278 -13.03 -0.15 19.10
C TYR A 278 -11.95 0.57 19.93
N MET A 279 -10.81 0.87 19.31
CA MET A 279 -9.74 1.66 19.95
C MET A 279 -10.23 3.06 20.32
N MET A 280 -10.91 3.75 19.41
CA MET A 280 -11.45 5.09 19.64
C MET A 280 -12.56 5.13 20.68
N ALA A 281 -13.43 4.11 20.72
CA ALA A 281 -14.44 3.98 21.77
C ALA A 281 -13.78 3.91 23.16
N LYS A 282 -12.71 3.12 23.31
CA LYS A 282 -11.92 3.09 24.56
C LYS A 282 -11.24 4.43 24.86
N ASN A 283 -10.76 5.16 23.83
CA ASN A 283 -10.20 6.50 24.01
C ASN A 283 -11.22 7.46 24.62
N ASN A 284 -12.47 7.42 24.14
CA ASN A 284 -13.55 8.30 24.60
C ASN A 284 -14.14 7.86 25.94
N VAL A 285 -14.19 6.57 26.25
CA VAL A 285 -14.68 6.06 27.55
C VAL A 285 -13.72 6.40 28.69
N ASN A 286 -12.41 6.44 28.44
CA ASN A 286 -11.40 6.92 29.39
C ASN A 286 -11.18 8.45 29.33
N ALA A 287 -11.94 9.17 28.50
CA ALA A 287 -11.98 10.62 28.46
C ALA A 287 -13.02 11.22 29.42
N LYS A 288 -13.22 10.59 30.60
CA LYS A 288 -13.41 11.40 31.82
C LYS A 288 -12.09 12.10 32.12
N VAL A 289 -11.69 12.99 31.22
CA VAL A 289 -10.70 14.01 31.49
C VAL A 289 -11.37 14.86 32.57
N ASP A 290 -10.88 14.78 33.80
CA ASP A 290 -11.14 15.80 34.79
C ASP A 290 -10.98 17.14 34.07
N LYS A 291 -12.07 17.90 33.94
CA LYS A 291 -12.00 19.22 33.30
C LYS A 291 -10.80 19.92 33.95
N PRO A 292 -9.79 20.36 33.18
CA PRO A 292 -8.58 20.91 33.76
C PRO A 292 -9.00 21.99 34.75
N LYS A 293 -8.55 21.89 36.01
CA LYS A 293 -8.88 22.88 37.04
C LYS A 293 -8.65 24.27 36.44
N ARG A 294 -9.66 25.13 36.55
CA ARG A 294 -9.64 26.48 36.03
C ARG A 294 -8.38 27.20 36.55
N ARG A 295 -7.58 27.84 35.70
CA ARG A 295 -6.25 28.37 36.06
C ARG A 295 -6.32 29.58 37.00
N ASP A 296 -7.42 30.29 36.88
CA ASP A 296 -7.84 31.37 37.74
C ASP A 296 -8.73 30.87 38.90
N LEU A 297 -8.78 29.57 39.20
CA LEU A 297 -9.49 29.07 40.37
C LEU A 297 -8.81 29.60 41.64
N ILE A 298 -9.58 30.37 42.41
CA ILE A 298 -9.22 30.84 43.74
C ILE A 298 -10.01 29.98 44.73
N GLU A 299 -9.31 29.18 45.54
CA GLU A 299 -9.89 28.42 46.65
C GLU A 299 -9.55 29.14 47.96
N VAL A 300 -10.58 29.52 48.73
CA VAL A 300 -10.43 30.18 50.04
C VAL A 300 -11.00 29.26 51.10
N VAL A 301 -10.14 28.81 52.01
CA VAL A 301 -10.52 27.87 53.08
C VAL A 301 -10.71 28.65 54.38
N ASN A 302 -11.93 28.60 54.95
CA ASN A 302 -12.20 29.13 56.28
C ASN A 302 -11.77 28.10 57.34
N ASN A 303 -10.61 28.33 57.97
CA ASN A 303 -10.01 27.41 58.94
C ASN A 303 -10.80 27.28 60.26
N ILE A 304 -11.78 28.15 60.51
CA ILE A 304 -12.58 28.15 61.75
C ILE A 304 -13.89 27.35 61.55
N ARG A 305 -14.43 27.30 60.32
CA ARG A 305 -15.74 26.68 60.00
C ARG A 305 -15.69 25.57 58.95
N GLY A 306 -14.50 25.23 58.44
CA GLY A 306 -14.30 24.17 57.43
C GLY A 306 -14.94 24.45 56.06
N LYS A 307 -15.39 25.69 55.81
CA LYS A 307 -16.10 26.06 54.58
C LYS A 307 -15.09 26.50 53.50
N ILE A 308 -15.19 25.89 52.31
CA ILE A 308 -14.37 26.24 51.15
C ILE A 308 -15.20 27.13 50.23
N TYR A 309 -14.65 28.28 49.84
CA TYR A 309 -15.21 29.16 48.82
C TYR A 309 -14.36 29.05 47.56
N THR A 310 -15.01 29.01 46.40
CA THR A 310 -14.32 29.15 45.11
C THR A 310 -14.81 30.38 44.37
N ASN A 311 -14.00 30.91 43.46
CA ASN A 311 -14.45 32.00 42.58
C ASN A 311 -15.35 31.54 41.42
N ASP A 312 -16.00 30.38 41.53
CA ASP A 312 -17.06 29.95 40.61
C ASP A 312 -18.40 30.63 40.90
N ALA A 313 -18.53 31.29 42.06
CA ALA A 313 -19.72 32.03 42.46
C ALA A 313 -19.40 33.53 42.63
N ILE A 314 -20.42 34.36 42.38
CA ILE A 314 -20.36 35.80 42.63
C ILE A 314 -20.28 36.11 44.14
N ILE A 315 -19.58 37.18 44.49
CA ILE A 315 -19.56 37.76 45.82
C ILE A 315 -20.87 38.53 46.04
N ASP A 316 -21.58 38.18 47.11
CA ASP A 316 -22.77 38.89 47.57
C ASP A 316 -22.37 40.22 48.22
N CYS A 317 -22.43 41.30 47.44
CA CYS A 317 -22.03 42.64 47.83
C CYS A 317 -22.81 43.19 49.04
N LYS A 318 -24.05 42.73 49.30
CA LYS A 318 -24.85 43.13 50.48
C LYS A 318 -24.19 42.69 51.78
N LYS A 319 -23.35 41.65 51.73
CA LYS A 319 -22.59 41.15 52.89
C LYS A 319 -21.28 41.91 53.10
N LYS A 320 -20.99 42.93 52.28
CA LYS A 320 -19.74 43.69 52.30
C LYS A 320 -18.56 42.72 52.20
N CYS A 321 -17.73 42.63 53.24
CA CYS A 321 -16.64 41.68 53.29
C CYS A 321 -16.89 40.45 54.16
N LYS A 322 -18.09 40.24 54.72
CA LYS A 322 -18.37 39.02 55.50
C LYS A 322 -18.44 37.80 54.57
N GLY A 323 -17.74 36.73 54.93
CA GLY A 323 -17.63 35.51 54.09
C GLY A 323 -16.38 35.50 53.22
N VAL A 324 -16.52 35.37 51.90
CA VAL A 324 -15.38 35.12 50.97
C VAL A 324 -14.26 36.15 51.13
N LEU A 325 -14.60 37.45 51.13
CA LEU A 325 -13.61 38.53 51.24
C LEU A 325 -13.05 38.68 52.66
N GLU A 326 -13.68 38.09 53.66
CA GLU A 326 -13.20 38.07 55.05
C GLU A 326 -11.92 37.23 55.11
N ASP A 327 -12.05 36.01 54.58
CA ASP A 327 -11.04 34.94 54.64
C ASP A 327 -10.04 35.00 53.48
N PHE A 328 -10.33 35.72 52.39
CA PHE A 328 -9.43 35.78 51.23
C PHE A 328 -8.16 36.61 51.54
N PRO A 329 -6.95 36.03 51.51
CA PRO A 329 -5.72 36.73 51.91
C PRO A 329 -5.40 37.94 51.04
N ALA A 330 -5.74 37.88 49.75
CA ALA A 330 -5.51 38.96 48.80
C ALA A 330 -6.73 39.88 48.59
N ALA A 331 -7.73 39.84 49.49
CA ALA A 331 -8.90 40.71 49.43
C ALA A 331 -8.52 42.20 49.39
N ASN A 332 -7.44 42.60 50.07
CA ASN A 332 -6.93 43.96 50.05
C ASN A 332 -6.58 44.41 48.61
N ALA A 333 -5.76 43.61 47.93
CA ALA A 333 -5.33 43.85 46.56
C ALA A 333 -6.52 43.86 45.58
N LEU A 334 -7.43 42.89 45.69
CA LEU A 334 -8.63 42.80 44.86
C LEU A 334 -9.49 44.06 44.97
N LEU A 335 -9.73 44.55 46.19
CA LEU A 335 -10.52 45.76 46.43
C LEU A 335 -9.82 47.02 45.92
N ILE A 336 -8.51 47.13 46.06
CA ILE A 336 -7.71 48.26 45.54
C ILE A 336 -7.78 48.29 44.00
N ILE A 337 -7.56 47.16 43.34
CA ILE A 337 -7.62 47.06 41.88
C ILE A 337 -9.01 47.41 41.36
N ALA A 338 -10.07 46.91 42.01
CA ALA A 338 -11.44 47.25 41.67
C ALA A 338 -11.74 48.74 41.91
N ALA A 339 -11.15 49.36 42.94
CA ALA A 339 -11.36 50.78 43.24
C ALA A 339 -10.69 51.65 42.16
N VAL A 340 -9.45 51.36 41.79
CA VAL A 340 -8.74 52.04 40.69
C VAL A 340 -9.51 51.90 39.37
N PHE A 341 -10.02 50.70 39.08
CA PHE A 341 -10.83 50.47 37.88
C PHE A 341 -12.08 51.36 37.80
N VAL A 342 -12.70 51.65 38.95
CA VAL A 342 -13.89 52.50 39.05
C VAL A 342 -13.53 53.99 39.04
N ILE A 343 -12.57 54.44 39.85
CA ILE A 343 -12.13 55.85 39.96
C ILE A 343 -11.76 56.39 38.58
N ASP A 344 -10.99 55.62 37.81
CA ASP A 344 -10.45 56.05 36.52
C ASP A 344 -11.35 55.72 35.31
N LYS A 345 -12.55 55.19 35.58
CA LYS A 345 -13.57 54.78 34.59
C LYS A 345 -12.98 53.93 33.46
N ILE A 346 -12.08 53.01 33.80
CA ILE A 346 -11.29 52.23 32.83
C ILE A 346 -12.21 51.42 31.90
N GLY A 347 -13.34 50.93 32.40
CA GLY A 347 -14.31 50.16 31.62
C GLY A 347 -15.14 50.97 30.61
N ASP A 348 -15.15 52.30 30.67
CA ASP A 348 -16.01 53.16 29.84
C ASP A 348 -15.28 53.81 28.64
N ARG A 349 -13.94 53.74 28.60
CA ARG A 349 -13.12 54.41 27.57
C ARG A 349 -13.19 53.70 26.20
N ASP A 350 -13.20 54.50 25.13
CA ASP A 350 -13.34 54.01 23.75
C ASP A 350 -12.06 53.39 23.16
N ASP A 351 -10.89 53.76 23.68
CA ASP A 351 -9.57 53.21 23.30
C ASP A 351 -9.42 51.72 23.64
N ILE A 352 -10.14 51.23 24.66
CA ILE A 352 -10.11 49.83 25.10
C ILE A 352 -11.14 48.96 24.34
N LYS A 353 -12.13 49.55 23.65
CA LYS A 353 -13.19 48.81 22.92
C LYS A 353 -12.72 48.16 21.60
N ASN A 354 -11.53 48.50 21.10
CA ASN A 354 -11.16 48.26 19.71
C ASN A 354 -10.26 47.04 19.43
N THR A 355 -10.06 46.12 20.38
CA THR A 355 -9.11 44.99 20.20
C THR A 355 -9.71 43.62 19.89
N GLN A 356 -11.03 43.39 19.90
CA GLN A 356 -11.61 42.16 19.36
C GLN A 356 -13.01 42.36 18.75
N LYS A 357 -13.14 41.96 17.48
CA LYS A 357 -14.38 41.80 16.67
C LYS A 357 -15.69 41.83 17.48
N GLY A 358 -16.42 42.94 17.37
CA GLY A 358 -17.89 42.94 17.30
C GLY A 358 -18.71 42.59 18.55
N LYS A 359 -18.16 42.61 19.77
CA LYS A 359 -18.99 42.56 21.00
C LYS A 359 -18.84 43.86 21.80
N LYS A 360 -19.98 44.50 22.11
CA LYS A 360 -20.06 45.66 23.02
C LYS A 360 -19.51 45.26 24.39
N LEU A 361 -18.22 45.52 24.65
CA LEU A 361 -17.59 45.36 25.95
C LEU A 361 -18.06 46.52 26.83
N TYR A 362 -19.10 46.23 27.62
CA TYR A 362 -19.62 46.99 28.77
C TYR A 362 -19.98 48.47 28.54
N LYS A 363 -21.27 48.80 28.69
CA LYS A 363 -21.72 50.09 29.23
C LYS A 363 -22.18 49.77 30.65
N GLY A 364 -21.67 50.46 31.67
CA GLY A 364 -22.35 50.48 32.96
C GLY A 364 -23.84 50.79 32.74
N ASN A 365 -24.74 50.20 33.52
CA ASN A 365 -26.17 50.44 33.35
C ASN A 365 -26.48 51.92 33.66
N LEU A 366 -26.58 52.75 32.62
CA LEU A 366 -26.87 54.18 32.70
C LEU A 366 -28.24 54.49 33.34
N ASN A 367 -29.12 53.50 33.50
CA ASN A 367 -30.50 53.67 33.98
C ASN A 367 -30.75 53.13 35.40
N ASN A 368 -29.72 52.72 36.14
CA ASN A 368 -29.94 52.14 37.47
C ASN A 368 -30.11 53.23 38.55
N LYS A 369 -31.33 53.36 39.09
CA LYS A 369 -31.75 54.33 40.12
C LYS A 369 -31.21 54.05 41.54
N VAL A 370 -30.06 53.39 41.67
CA VAL A 370 -29.36 53.30 42.96
C VAL A 370 -28.42 54.51 43.02
N GLN A 371 -28.73 55.46 43.90
CA GLN A 371 -27.89 56.65 44.12
C GLN A 371 -26.44 56.22 44.40
N ASN A 372 -25.52 56.53 43.47
CA ASN A 372 -24.08 56.40 43.69
C ASN A 372 -23.66 57.40 44.78
N TYR A 373 -23.69 56.99 46.04
CA TYR A 373 -23.32 57.82 47.20
C TYR A 373 -21.80 57.93 47.44
N ILE A 374 -20.98 57.65 46.43
CA ILE A 374 -19.53 57.65 46.56
C ILE A 374 -18.96 58.71 45.63
N ARG A 375 -18.28 59.72 46.18
CA ARG A 375 -17.46 60.62 45.38
C ARG A 375 -16.16 59.90 45.08
N ASP A 376 -15.62 60.04 43.86
CA ASP A 376 -14.35 59.40 43.46
C ASP A 376 -13.20 59.76 44.43
N GLY A 377 -13.27 60.95 45.05
CA GLY A 377 -12.36 61.38 46.11
C GLY A 377 -12.40 60.54 47.40
N ASP A 378 -13.53 59.89 47.73
CA ASP A 378 -13.66 59.07 48.94
C ASP A 378 -12.94 57.71 48.76
N LEU A 379 -13.04 57.07 47.59
CA LEU A 379 -12.29 55.84 47.28
C LEU A 379 -10.79 56.11 47.15
N LEU A 380 -10.41 57.21 46.49
CA LEU A 380 -9.02 57.61 46.35
C LEU A 380 -8.38 57.89 47.71
N LYS A 381 -9.10 58.55 48.62
CA LYS A 381 -8.64 58.75 50.01
C LYS A 381 -8.33 57.42 50.70
N TYR A 382 -9.19 56.42 50.53
CA TYR A 382 -8.99 55.12 51.16
C TYR A 382 -7.77 54.37 50.62
N LEU A 383 -7.33 54.59 49.38
CA LEU A 383 -6.10 53.97 48.86
C LEU A 383 -4.85 54.39 49.65
N ASN A 384 -4.87 55.59 50.28
CA ASN A 384 -3.77 56.10 51.08
C ASN A 384 -3.86 55.74 52.59
N GLU A 385 -4.84 54.95 52.99
CA GLU A 385 -5.00 54.54 54.38
C GLU A 385 -4.12 53.32 54.72
N ARG A 386 -3.66 53.24 55.97
CA ARG A 386 -2.84 52.11 56.47
C ARG A 386 -3.59 50.77 56.42
N HIS A 387 -4.91 50.81 56.56
CA HIS A 387 -5.81 49.66 56.55
C HIS A 387 -7.03 49.95 55.67
N PRO A 388 -6.92 49.85 54.34
CA PRO A 388 -7.99 50.29 53.44
C PRO A 388 -9.13 49.27 53.32
N LYS A 389 -8.86 47.97 53.56
CA LYS A 389 -9.85 46.88 53.46
C LYS A 389 -11.16 47.21 54.20
N PRO A 390 -11.20 47.50 55.52
CA PRO A 390 -12.47 47.81 56.22
C PRO A 390 -13.24 49.00 55.62
N LEU A 391 -12.54 50.02 55.14
CA LEU A 391 -13.13 51.22 54.53
C LEU A 391 -13.74 50.90 53.16
N LEU A 392 -12.98 50.22 52.30
CA LEU A 392 -13.44 49.76 50.99
C LEU A 392 -14.60 48.76 51.13
N CYS A 393 -14.55 47.86 52.12
CA CYS A 393 -15.64 46.92 52.40
C CYS A 393 -16.97 47.62 52.70
N ASN A 394 -16.93 48.76 53.41
CA ASN A 394 -18.13 49.56 53.72
C ASN A 394 -18.72 50.31 52.53
N MET A 395 -18.05 50.28 51.38
CA MET A 395 -18.45 50.92 50.14
C MET A 395 -19.02 49.94 49.11
N ILE A 396 -18.84 48.63 49.32
CA ILE A 396 -19.22 47.59 48.35
C ILE A 396 -20.73 47.59 48.04
N ASP A 397 -21.57 47.72 49.05
CA ASP A 397 -23.04 47.75 48.92
C ASP A 397 -23.60 49.13 48.54
N LYS A 398 -22.75 50.17 48.58
CA LYS A 398 -23.11 51.56 48.28
C LYS A 398 -22.82 51.98 46.83
N SER A 399 -22.10 51.16 46.06
CA SER A 399 -21.80 51.40 44.65
C SER A 399 -21.90 50.12 43.83
N GLN A 400 -22.85 50.11 42.90
CA GLN A 400 -23.03 48.99 41.97
C GLN A 400 -21.82 48.82 41.06
N ASN A 401 -21.21 49.91 40.61
CA ASN A 401 -20.03 49.86 39.74
C ASN A 401 -18.83 49.23 40.47
N PHE A 402 -18.68 49.50 41.76
CA PHE A 402 -17.63 48.90 42.58
C PHE A 402 -17.89 47.42 42.85
N CYS A 403 -19.14 47.05 43.17
CA CYS A 403 -19.56 45.65 43.27
C CYS A 403 -19.32 44.86 41.96
N ASP A 404 -19.66 45.45 40.80
CA ASP A 404 -19.45 44.83 39.49
C ASP A 404 -17.97 44.64 39.18
N ALA A 405 -17.13 45.63 39.50
CA ALA A 405 -15.68 45.55 39.31
C ALA A 405 -15.06 44.43 40.16
N ILE A 406 -15.45 44.35 41.44
CA ILE A 406 -15.03 43.29 42.37
C ILE A 406 -15.42 41.92 41.81
N ASN A 407 -16.67 41.75 41.38
CA ASN A 407 -17.17 40.46 40.88
C ASN A 407 -16.51 40.05 39.55
N LYS A 408 -16.28 40.98 38.62
CA LYS A 408 -15.59 40.68 37.36
C LYS A 408 -14.14 40.26 37.59
N LEU A 409 -13.43 40.99 38.45
CA LEU A 409 -12.06 40.66 38.82
C LEU A 409 -11.99 39.33 39.58
N TRP A 410 -12.95 39.06 40.47
CA TRP A 410 -13.04 37.81 41.23
C TRP A 410 -13.31 36.60 40.33
N LEU A 411 -14.32 36.67 39.46
CA LEU A 411 -14.76 35.53 38.64
C LEU A 411 -13.75 35.15 37.56
N ASN A 412 -13.03 36.13 37.00
CA ASN A 412 -12.08 35.89 35.91
C ASN A 412 -10.89 36.87 35.98
N PRO A 413 -10.02 36.74 37.00
CA PRO A 413 -8.91 37.66 37.23
C PRO A 413 -7.91 37.67 36.07
N ILE A 414 -7.66 36.52 35.45
CA ILE A 414 -6.74 36.40 34.32
C ILE A 414 -7.21 37.25 33.14
N ASN A 415 -8.44 37.04 32.66
CA ASN A 415 -8.93 37.78 31.49
C ASN A 415 -9.17 39.27 31.82
N PHE A 416 -9.65 39.58 33.02
CA PHE A 416 -9.82 40.96 33.47
C PHE A 416 -8.50 41.72 33.42
N LEU A 417 -7.42 41.15 33.97
CA LEU A 417 -6.11 41.78 33.99
C LEU A 417 -5.39 41.72 32.63
N ASN A 418 -5.75 40.78 31.75
CA ASN A 418 -5.27 40.80 30.37
C ASN A 418 -5.79 42.01 29.59
N ILE A 419 -7.05 42.37 29.82
CA ILE A 419 -7.71 43.46 29.09
C ILE A 419 -7.42 44.81 29.74
N PHE A 420 -7.51 44.91 31.07
CA PHE A 420 -7.46 46.19 31.79
C PHE A 420 -6.17 46.40 32.59
N GLY A 421 -5.32 45.39 32.71
CA GLY A 421 -4.17 45.41 33.63
C GLY A 421 -3.14 46.48 33.33
N ASP A 422 -2.85 46.75 32.05
CA ASP A 422 -1.86 47.79 31.68
C ASP A 422 -2.30 49.18 32.15
N LYS A 423 -3.58 49.53 31.92
CA LYS A 423 -4.11 50.82 32.37
C LYS A 423 -4.21 50.93 33.88
N ILE A 424 -4.57 49.84 34.56
CA ILE A 424 -4.59 49.79 36.04
C ILE A 424 -3.19 50.02 36.60
N ILE A 425 -2.15 49.40 36.02
CA ILE A 425 -0.75 49.61 36.43
C ILE A 425 -0.35 51.07 36.24
N GLU A 426 -0.63 51.66 35.07
CA GLU A 426 -0.31 53.06 34.79
C GLU A 426 -0.92 54.01 35.82
N ASN A 427 -2.17 53.77 36.22
CA ASN A 427 -2.84 54.60 37.22
C ASN A 427 -2.30 54.34 38.64
N LEU A 428 -1.98 53.09 38.99
CA LEU A 428 -1.31 52.77 40.26
C LEU A 428 0.05 53.46 40.38
N ASP A 429 0.84 53.49 39.30
CA ASP A 429 2.12 54.20 39.22
C ASP A 429 1.93 55.71 39.40
N TYR A 430 0.90 56.28 38.77
CA TYR A 430 0.55 57.70 38.95
C TYR A 430 0.19 58.00 40.40
N TYR A 431 -0.71 57.22 41.02
CA TYR A 431 -1.09 57.40 42.42
C TYR A 431 0.09 57.23 43.38
N LYS A 432 1.03 56.34 43.06
CA LYS A 432 2.25 56.17 43.84
C LYS A 432 3.15 57.41 43.76
N LYS A 433 3.29 58.02 42.58
CA LYS A 433 4.07 59.25 42.37
C LYS A 433 3.51 60.45 43.14
N ILE A 434 2.19 60.59 43.20
CA ILE A 434 1.52 61.71 43.90
C ILE A 434 1.21 61.42 45.38
N ASN A 435 1.74 60.33 45.96
CA ASN A 435 1.48 59.91 47.34
C ASN A 435 -0.01 59.72 47.68
N ALA A 436 -0.82 59.30 46.70
CA ALA A 436 -2.25 58.99 46.88
C ALA A 436 -2.51 57.50 47.23
N ILE A 437 -1.46 56.69 47.32
CA ILE A 437 -1.51 55.28 47.72
C ILE A 437 -0.28 54.93 48.56
N THR A 438 -0.47 54.15 49.62
CA THR A 438 0.65 53.69 50.45
C THR A 438 1.53 52.68 49.72
N ASP A 439 2.81 52.58 50.09
CA ASP A 439 3.73 51.56 49.53
C ASP A 439 3.20 50.14 49.66
N LYS A 440 2.58 49.84 50.80
CA LYS A 440 2.00 48.52 51.06
C LYS A 440 0.85 48.23 50.10
N ASN A 441 -0.09 49.17 49.95
CA ASN A 441 -1.27 49.00 49.10
C ASN A 441 -0.88 48.88 47.62
N TYR A 442 0.08 49.69 47.17
CA TYR A 442 0.66 49.60 45.83
C TYR A 442 1.31 48.23 45.59
N THR A 443 2.15 47.77 46.53
CA THR A 443 2.84 46.48 46.43
C THR A 443 1.87 45.31 46.41
N ASP A 444 0.85 45.31 47.27
CA ASP A 444 -0.19 44.28 47.33
C ASP A 444 -0.94 44.19 45.99
N ALA A 445 -1.33 45.33 45.41
CA ALA A 445 -2.01 45.40 44.12
C ALA A 445 -1.12 44.91 42.97
N MET A 446 0.13 45.38 42.89
CA MET A 446 1.08 44.95 41.87
C MET A 446 1.38 43.45 41.95
N LYS A 447 1.57 42.91 43.16
CA LYS A 447 1.80 41.47 43.37
C LYS A 447 0.63 40.64 42.84
N PHE A 448 -0.61 41.05 43.13
CA PHE A 448 -1.80 40.39 42.60
C PHE A 448 -1.85 40.47 41.07
N ILE A 449 -1.61 41.64 40.48
CA ILE A 449 -1.64 41.82 39.02
C ILE A 449 -0.61 40.90 38.34
N PHE A 450 0.63 40.88 38.82
CA PHE A 450 1.68 40.03 38.26
C PHE A 450 1.40 38.54 38.46
N GLU A 451 0.88 38.14 39.61
CA GLU A 451 0.53 36.73 39.89
C GLU A 451 -0.47 36.19 38.87
N TYR A 452 -1.53 36.94 38.54
CA TYR A 452 -2.54 36.47 37.60
C TYR A 452 -2.17 36.75 36.12
N ARG A 453 -1.41 37.80 35.81
CA ARG A 453 -0.90 38.03 34.44
C ARG A 453 0.16 37.01 34.03
N SER A 454 1.03 36.58 34.93
CA SER A 454 2.00 35.51 34.65
C SER A 454 1.32 34.17 34.32
N LYS A 455 0.10 33.93 34.82
CA LYS A 455 -0.72 32.73 34.49
C LYS A 455 -1.29 32.75 33.05
N LEU A 456 -1.24 33.87 32.30
CA LEU A 456 -1.57 33.93 30.86
C LEU A 456 -0.48 33.31 29.97
N ILE A 457 0.78 33.43 30.37
CA ILE A 457 1.93 33.08 29.53
C ILE A 457 2.30 31.61 29.79
N LEU A 458 1.57 30.70 29.15
CA LEU A 458 2.08 29.37 28.84
C LEU A 458 2.20 29.28 27.33
N LYS A 459 3.42 29.46 26.80
CA LYS A 459 3.78 28.84 25.52
C LYS A 459 3.39 27.37 25.68
N LYS A 460 2.49 26.85 24.84
CA LYS A 460 2.21 25.39 24.80
C LYS A 460 3.57 24.69 24.83
N PRO A 461 3.81 23.72 25.73
CA PRO A 461 5.08 23.00 25.74
C PRO A 461 5.32 22.51 24.32
N LYS A 462 6.40 23.00 23.69
CA LYS A 462 6.81 22.51 22.37
C LYS A 462 7.40 21.13 22.62
N PHE A 463 6.67 20.10 22.22
CA PHE A 463 7.18 18.74 22.25
C PHE A 463 8.10 18.55 21.05
N GLU A 464 9.30 18.05 21.32
CA GLU A 464 10.21 17.64 20.26
C GLU A 464 9.76 16.29 19.69
N ALA A 465 9.91 16.15 18.37
CA ALA A 465 9.65 14.91 17.65
C ALA A 465 10.78 13.90 17.90
N VAL A 466 10.66 13.17 19.01
CA VAL A 466 11.61 12.15 19.46
C VAL A 466 10.91 10.81 19.69
N PRO A 467 11.59 9.67 19.48
CA PRO A 467 10.98 8.37 19.72
C PRO A 467 10.72 8.14 21.22
N PRO A 468 9.74 7.30 21.58
CA PRO A 468 9.54 6.91 22.96
C PRO A 468 10.78 6.16 23.48
N LYS A 469 11.09 6.27 24.77
CA LYS A 469 12.27 5.59 25.36
C LYS A 469 12.06 4.08 25.58
N VAL A 470 10.80 3.66 25.72
CA VAL A 470 10.40 2.27 26.00
C VAL A 470 9.23 1.88 25.11
N LYS A 471 9.04 0.58 24.88
CA LYS A 471 7.84 0.05 24.22
C LYS A 471 6.61 0.45 25.06
N MET A 472 5.52 0.77 24.38
CA MET A 472 4.25 1.23 24.95
C MET A 472 3.12 0.35 24.41
N THR A 473 1.97 0.33 25.10
CA THR A 473 0.75 -0.25 24.53
C THR A 473 0.28 0.56 23.32
N ASN A 474 -0.59 -0.04 22.50
CA ASN A 474 -1.07 0.61 21.28
C ASN A 474 -1.69 1.99 21.55
N PHE A 475 -2.49 2.08 22.61
CA PHE A 475 -3.15 3.29 23.07
C PHE A 475 -2.18 4.36 23.59
N GLU A 476 -1.22 3.98 24.41
CA GLU A 476 -0.22 4.91 24.96
C GLU A 476 0.65 5.49 23.84
N LEU A 477 1.05 4.65 22.89
CA LEU A 477 1.84 5.10 21.74
C LEU A 477 1.03 6.04 20.85
N TYR A 478 -0.25 5.76 20.61
CA TYR A 478 -1.14 6.64 19.86
C TYR A 478 -1.14 8.06 20.46
N LYS A 479 -1.37 8.19 21.77
CA LYS A 479 -1.35 9.48 22.48
C LYS A 479 0.03 10.14 22.46
N TYR A 480 1.09 9.35 22.59
CA TYR A 480 2.46 9.85 22.53
C TYR A 480 2.75 10.47 21.16
N VAL A 481 2.40 9.77 20.07
CA VAL A 481 2.62 10.23 18.71
C VAL A 481 1.80 11.49 18.41
N GLU A 482 0.51 11.50 18.76
CA GLU A 482 -0.36 12.67 18.60
C GLU A 482 0.26 13.94 19.21
N LYS A 483 0.90 13.80 20.37
CA LYS A 483 1.47 14.91 21.13
C LYS A 483 2.87 15.32 20.66
N HIS A 484 3.79 14.37 20.48
CA HIS A 484 5.19 14.63 20.16
C HIS A 484 5.46 14.89 18.68
N TYR A 485 4.55 14.43 17.81
CA TYR A 485 4.70 14.54 16.35
C TYR A 485 3.58 15.35 15.70
N ALA A 486 2.85 16.16 16.48
CA ALA A 486 1.79 17.05 16.02
C ALA A 486 2.14 17.89 14.77
N PRO A 487 3.37 18.42 14.59
CA PRO A 487 3.76 19.16 13.38
C PRO A 487 3.72 18.34 12.08
N TYR A 488 3.63 17.02 12.17
CA TYR A 488 3.54 16.09 11.04
C TYR A 488 2.12 15.56 10.84
N LYS A 489 1.11 16.20 11.42
CA LYS A 489 -0.29 15.84 11.15
C LYS A 489 -0.66 16.30 9.74
N TRP A 490 -1.28 15.40 8.98
CA TRP A 490 -1.82 15.71 7.66
C TRP A 490 -3.09 16.55 7.78
N GLU A 491 -3.17 17.60 6.98
CA GLU A 491 -4.41 18.36 6.79
C GLU A 491 -5.40 17.60 5.89
N HIS A 492 -6.64 18.06 5.84
CA HIS A 492 -7.62 17.55 4.87
C HIS A 492 -7.12 17.80 3.44
N ILE A 493 -7.24 16.79 2.59
CA ILE A 493 -6.74 16.87 1.21
C ILE A 493 -7.59 17.87 0.42
N ASN A 494 -6.95 18.94 -0.06
CA ASN A 494 -7.54 19.80 -1.08
C ASN A 494 -7.21 19.26 -2.49
N ILE A 495 -8.23 19.02 -3.32
CA ILE A 495 -8.09 18.43 -4.66
C ILE A 495 -7.78 19.54 -5.67
N VAL A 496 -6.49 19.85 -5.80
CA VAL A 496 -5.93 20.79 -6.78
C VAL A 496 -4.85 20.10 -7.60
N ASN A 497 -4.56 20.54 -8.82
CA ASN A 497 -3.50 19.92 -9.61
C ASN A 497 -2.12 20.33 -9.05
N LYS A 498 -1.42 19.40 -8.38
CA LYS A 498 -0.07 19.63 -7.84
C LYS A 498 1.05 19.10 -8.74
N CYS A 499 0.73 18.67 -9.95
CA CYS A 499 1.68 18.07 -10.89
C CYS A 499 2.17 19.04 -11.98
N VAL A 500 1.59 20.24 -12.03
CA VAL A 500 2.10 21.35 -12.83
C VAL A 500 2.98 22.18 -11.89
N ALA A 501 4.18 22.57 -12.33
CA ALA A 501 4.98 23.52 -11.58
C ALA A 501 4.12 24.77 -11.38
N ALA A 502 4.02 25.29 -10.15
CA ALA A 502 3.41 26.60 -9.94
C ALA A 502 4.11 27.56 -10.90
N ASP A 503 3.33 28.19 -11.79
CA ASP A 503 3.88 29.13 -12.75
C ASP A 503 4.71 30.16 -12.00
N ALA A 504 6.02 30.15 -12.24
CA ALA A 504 6.95 31.17 -11.78
C ALA A 504 6.75 32.48 -12.60
N ALA A 505 5.49 32.84 -12.87
CA ALA A 505 5.08 33.95 -13.73
C ALA A 505 4.00 34.84 -13.08
N ALA A 506 3.71 34.66 -11.78
CA ALA A 506 2.76 35.50 -11.04
C ALA A 506 3.38 36.24 -9.83
N ALA A 507 4.71 36.27 -9.74
CA ALA A 507 5.44 37.19 -8.88
C ALA A 507 6.57 37.79 -9.72
N ASP A 508 6.66 39.11 -9.72
CA ASP A 508 7.68 39.93 -10.40
C ASP A 508 7.44 40.22 -11.89
N ALA A 509 6.31 40.89 -12.18
CA ALA A 509 6.32 41.93 -13.21
C ALA A 509 6.82 43.21 -12.53
N ASP A 510 8.14 43.45 -12.61
CA ASP A 510 8.81 44.78 -12.59
C ASP A 510 10.31 44.59 -12.29
N ALA A 511 11.09 44.30 -13.34
CA ALA A 511 12.51 44.67 -13.46
C ALA A 511 13.06 44.18 -14.82
N GLU A 512 12.97 45.04 -15.83
CA GLU A 512 13.85 44.96 -17.00
C GLU A 512 15.28 45.30 -16.56
N THR A 513 16.20 44.34 -16.63
CA THR A 513 17.62 44.64 -16.87
C THR A 513 18.27 43.53 -17.69
N ASP A 514 18.81 43.92 -18.84
CA ASP A 514 19.65 43.14 -19.71
C ASP A 514 20.90 42.63 -19.00
N ALA A 515 20.98 41.31 -18.79
CA ALA A 515 22.23 40.61 -18.50
C ALA A 515 22.27 39.27 -19.24
N LYS A 516 23.34 39.05 -20.01
CA LYS A 516 23.66 37.82 -20.75
C LYS A 516 23.42 36.55 -19.91
N PRO A 517 22.99 35.43 -20.54
CA PRO A 517 22.63 34.23 -19.81
C PRO A 517 23.84 33.63 -19.11
N PRO A 518 23.77 33.34 -17.79
CA PRO A 518 24.78 32.53 -17.14
C PRO A 518 24.64 31.09 -17.62
N VAL A 519 25.78 30.42 -17.75
CA VAL A 519 25.94 28.98 -17.99
C VAL A 519 24.94 28.19 -17.14
N PRO A 520 24.22 27.18 -17.67
CA PRO A 520 23.14 26.54 -16.94
C PRO A 520 23.70 25.78 -15.73
N ALA A 521 23.48 26.33 -14.54
CA ALA A 521 23.61 25.58 -13.31
C ALA A 521 22.60 24.43 -13.34
N LEU A 522 23.07 23.19 -13.21
CA LEU A 522 22.22 22.04 -12.92
C LEU A 522 21.34 22.38 -11.70
N LYS A 523 20.05 22.66 -11.92
CA LYS A 523 19.06 22.77 -10.83
C LYS A 523 19.01 21.41 -10.13
N ASN A 524 19.73 21.29 -9.01
CA ASN A 524 19.62 20.14 -8.12
C ASN A 524 18.26 20.23 -7.41
N ASN A 525 17.38 19.25 -7.62
CA ASN A 525 16.05 19.24 -7.00
C ASN A 525 16.13 18.69 -5.58
N ILE A 526 16.39 19.56 -4.60
CA ILE A 526 16.26 19.24 -3.17
C ILE A 526 14.79 18.92 -2.89
N VAL A 527 14.53 17.72 -2.36
CA VAL A 527 13.16 17.25 -2.11
C VAL A 527 12.65 17.76 -0.78
N SER A 528 11.49 18.44 -0.78
CA SER A 528 10.73 18.69 0.45
C SER A 528 10.03 17.41 0.90
N PHE A 529 10.29 16.97 2.12
CA PHE A 529 9.69 15.75 2.65
C PHE A 529 8.22 15.93 3.02
N SER A 530 7.41 14.89 2.78
CA SER A 530 6.04 14.84 3.27
C SER A 530 5.98 14.71 4.80
N HIS A 531 4.82 15.00 5.39
CA HIS A 531 4.62 14.85 6.83
C HIS A 531 4.98 13.43 7.32
N THR A 532 4.57 12.39 6.61
CA THR A 532 4.94 11.01 6.99
C THR A 532 6.43 10.74 6.83
N GLN A 533 7.07 11.27 5.79
CA GLN A 533 8.53 11.14 5.62
C GLN A 533 9.28 11.78 6.79
N ASN A 534 8.84 12.97 7.22
CA ASN A 534 9.37 13.66 8.41
C ASN A 534 9.10 12.89 9.71
N PHE A 535 7.92 12.31 9.85
CA PHE A 535 7.59 11.46 11.00
C PHE A 535 8.51 10.22 11.06
N VAL A 536 8.58 9.43 9.99
CA VAL A 536 9.31 8.15 10.01
C VAL A 536 10.80 8.35 10.29
N GLN A 537 11.44 9.36 9.69
CA GLN A 537 12.87 9.61 9.89
C GLN A 537 13.23 10.08 11.32
N LYS A 538 12.24 10.54 12.10
CA LYS A 538 12.39 10.94 13.51
C LYS A 538 11.89 9.87 14.48
N PHE A 539 10.96 9.01 14.04
CA PHE A 539 10.40 7.93 14.85
C PHE A 539 11.27 6.67 14.85
N LEU A 540 11.82 6.27 13.71
CA LEU A 540 12.75 5.14 13.61
C LEU A 540 14.19 5.68 13.60
N THR A 541 14.83 5.64 14.76
CA THR A 541 16.24 6.00 14.96
C THR A 541 16.96 4.85 15.69
N PRO A 542 18.30 4.90 15.84
CA PRO A 542 19.01 3.94 16.67
C PRO A 542 18.47 3.80 18.10
N GLN A 543 18.00 4.90 18.71
CA GLN A 543 17.46 4.94 20.08
C GLN A 543 16.03 4.41 20.19
N SER A 544 15.33 4.23 19.08
CA SER A 544 13.96 3.72 19.13
C SER A 544 13.94 2.32 19.76
N PRO A 545 13.00 2.04 20.68
CA PRO A 545 12.92 0.76 21.38
C PRO A 545 12.45 -0.38 20.45
N TYR A 546 11.99 -0.04 19.26
CA TYR A 546 11.54 -0.96 18.23
C TYR A 546 12.71 -1.47 17.38
N LYS A 547 12.73 -2.77 17.05
CA LYS A 547 13.79 -3.38 16.23
C LYS A 547 13.69 -3.03 14.75
N GLY A 548 12.61 -2.40 14.33
CA GLY A 548 12.44 -1.93 12.96
C GLY A 548 11.04 -1.39 12.70
N LEU A 549 10.76 -1.09 11.44
CA LEU A 549 9.48 -0.57 10.98
C LEU A 549 9.11 -1.17 9.62
N LEU A 550 7.85 -1.56 9.46
CA LEU A 550 7.23 -1.91 8.20
C LEU A 550 6.55 -0.66 7.62
N LEU A 551 7.08 -0.15 6.51
CA LEU A 551 6.42 0.85 5.70
C LEU A 551 5.38 0.14 4.81
N PHE A 552 4.17 -0.01 5.34
CA PHE A 552 3.01 -0.44 4.57
C PHE A 552 2.42 0.76 3.84
N HIS A 553 3.14 1.24 2.84
CA HIS A 553 2.74 2.43 2.08
C HIS A 553 2.39 2.09 0.64
N SER A 554 1.30 2.66 0.16
CA SER A 554 0.83 2.65 -1.23
C SER A 554 1.93 3.03 -2.24
N VAL A 555 1.73 2.60 -3.49
CA VAL A 555 2.65 2.93 -4.59
C VAL A 555 2.68 4.44 -4.82
N GLY A 556 3.85 5.00 -5.10
CA GLY A 556 4.00 6.44 -5.32
C GLY A 556 4.00 7.31 -4.05
N SER A 557 3.88 6.73 -2.85
CA SER A 557 3.97 7.46 -1.57
C SER A 557 5.38 8.00 -1.23
N GLY A 558 6.40 7.67 -2.04
CA GLY A 558 7.78 8.07 -1.78
C GLY A 558 8.54 7.18 -0.79
N LYS A 559 8.19 5.89 -0.66
CA LYS A 559 8.89 4.91 0.21
C LYS A 559 10.42 4.95 0.11
N THR A 560 10.95 5.01 -1.12
CA THR A 560 12.40 5.07 -1.36
C THR A 560 13.02 6.31 -0.72
N CYS A 561 12.37 7.47 -0.87
CA CYS A 561 12.77 8.72 -0.25
C CYS A 561 12.68 8.64 1.28
N THR A 562 11.59 8.08 1.82
CA THR A 562 11.42 7.82 3.26
C THR A 562 12.58 7.00 3.83
N ALA A 563 12.97 5.91 3.15
CA ALA A 563 14.03 5.02 3.61
C ALA A 563 15.42 5.67 3.52
N ILE A 564 15.71 6.40 2.44
CA ILE A 564 16.96 7.17 2.30
C ILE A 564 17.05 8.22 3.41
N ALA A 565 15.99 9.00 3.62
CA ALA A 565 15.96 10.05 4.64
C ALA A 565 16.14 9.46 6.04
N THR A 566 15.41 8.38 6.37
CA THR A 566 15.53 7.69 7.67
C THR A 566 16.95 7.17 7.91
N ALA A 567 17.56 6.54 6.90
CA ALA A 567 18.91 6.01 7.00
C ALA A 567 19.98 7.09 7.21
N THR A 568 19.81 8.26 6.59
CA THR A 568 20.84 9.31 6.55
C THR A 568 20.68 10.36 7.65
N ASN A 569 19.46 10.57 8.14
CA ASN A 569 19.14 11.54 9.19
C ASN A 569 19.68 11.13 10.58
N SER A 570 19.73 9.82 10.89
CA SER A 570 20.17 9.31 12.21
C SER A 570 21.18 8.16 12.10
N PHE A 571 20.80 7.06 11.45
CA PHE A 571 21.61 5.84 11.40
C PHE A 571 23.03 6.06 10.88
N ASP A 572 23.20 6.69 9.71
CA ASP A 572 24.52 6.98 9.13
C ASP A 572 25.35 7.88 10.06
N ARG A 573 24.74 8.93 10.64
CA ARG A 573 25.40 9.85 11.58
C ARG A 573 25.91 9.16 12.84
N GLU A 574 25.23 8.10 13.27
CA GLU A 574 25.60 7.31 14.45
C GLU A 574 26.47 6.09 14.12
N GLY A 575 26.98 6.02 12.89
CA GLY A 575 27.93 5.00 12.45
C GLY A 575 27.30 3.65 12.11
N TYR A 576 25.98 3.58 11.92
CA TYR A 576 25.34 2.36 11.44
C TYR A 576 25.69 2.11 9.97
N LYS A 577 25.97 0.86 9.62
CA LYS A 577 26.10 0.45 8.22
C LYS A 577 24.73 0.38 7.57
N ILE A 578 24.60 0.95 6.38
CA ILE A 578 23.34 0.94 5.62
C ILE A 578 23.45 -0.11 4.53
N LEU A 579 22.62 -1.15 4.62
CA LEU A 579 22.55 -2.25 3.66
C LEU A 579 21.19 -2.25 2.97
N TRP A 580 21.17 -1.93 1.68
CA TRP A 580 19.94 -1.92 0.88
C TRP A 580 19.80 -3.19 0.03
N VAL A 581 18.66 -3.88 0.18
CA VAL A 581 18.28 -5.06 -0.60
C VAL A 581 17.12 -4.70 -1.52
N THR A 582 17.30 -4.84 -2.84
CA THR A 582 16.24 -4.61 -3.84
C THR A 582 16.46 -5.47 -5.10
N ARG A 583 15.58 -5.38 -6.09
CA ARG A 583 15.77 -6.04 -7.39
C ARG A 583 16.86 -5.37 -8.19
N HIS A 584 17.50 -6.12 -9.10
CA HIS A 584 18.52 -5.57 -10.00
C HIS A 584 17.97 -4.39 -10.82
N THR A 585 16.72 -4.47 -11.26
CA THR A 585 16.05 -3.47 -12.09
C THR A 585 15.68 -2.19 -11.34
N LEU A 586 15.67 -2.19 -9.99
CA LEU A 586 15.26 -1.05 -9.16
C LEU A 586 16.46 -0.31 -8.54
N LYS A 587 17.69 -0.78 -8.77
CA LYS A 587 18.89 -0.13 -8.22
C LYS A 587 19.09 1.28 -8.76
N GLU A 588 18.71 1.54 -10.02
CA GLU A 588 18.82 2.87 -10.63
C GLU A 588 17.90 3.90 -9.95
N ASP A 589 16.69 3.49 -9.55
CA ASP A 589 15.75 4.36 -8.87
C ASP A 589 16.27 4.83 -7.51
N ILE A 590 17.03 4.00 -6.79
CA ILE A 590 17.70 4.41 -5.54
C ILE A 590 18.65 5.56 -5.85
N TRP A 591 19.52 5.43 -6.85
CA TRP A 591 20.50 6.45 -7.19
C TRP A 591 19.86 7.75 -7.67
N LYS A 592 18.75 7.66 -8.41
CA LYS A 592 17.95 8.82 -8.80
C LYS A 592 17.42 9.59 -7.59
N ASN A 593 16.89 8.90 -6.58
CA ASN A 593 16.42 9.52 -5.32
C ASN A 593 17.56 9.90 -4.35
N MET A 594 18.80 9.52 -4.65
CA MET A 594 19.98 9.93 -3.89
C MET A 594 20.57 11.23 -4.43
N PHE A 595 20.64 11.38 -5.75
CA PHE A 595 21.44 12.42 -6.40
C PHE A 595 20.66 13.38 -7.31
N ASP A 596 19.52 12.98 -7.86
CA ASP A 596 18.76 13.82 -8.79
C ASP A 596 17.55 14.45 -8.08
N ASN A 597 16.76 13.61 -7.41
CA ASN A 597 15.72 14.03 -6.45
C ASN A 597 16.28 13.79 -5.06
N ILE A 598 17.06 14.73 -4.53
CA ILE A 598 17.96 14.48 -3.40
C ILE A 598 17.14 14.28 -2.12
N CYS A 599 16.95 13.02 -1.71
CA CYS A 599 16.32 12.63 -0.44
C CYS A 599 17.33 12.33 0.67
N ASN A 600 18.62 12.30 0.35
CA ASN A 600 19.69 12.05 1.32
C ASN A 600 19.91 13.33 2.16
N VAL A 601 19.61 13.26 3.45
CA VAL A 601 19.64 14.43 4.35
C VAL A 601 21.06 14.98 4.51
N ILE A 602 22.08 14.12 4.54
CA ILE A 602 23.48 14.56 4.62
C ILE A 602 23.88 15.33 3.35
N ILE A 603 23.45 14.86 2.18
CA ILE A 603 23.71 15.58 0.92
C ILE A 603 22.92 16.88 0.87
N GLN A 604 21.64 16.89 1.29
CA GLN A 604 20.86 18.13 1.38
C GLN A 604 21.58 19.18 2.25
N ASP A 605 22.06 18.79 3.43
CA ASP A 605 22.79 19.69 4.34
C ASP A 605 24.06 20.26 3.70
N ARG A 606 24.85 19.41 3.01
CA ARG A 606 26.06 19.86 2.28
C ARG A 606 25.75 20.87 1.19
N LEU A 607 24.71 20.61 0.39
CA LEU A 607 24.29 21.52 -0.68
C LEU A 607 23.73 22.84 -0.11
N ASN A 608 22.96 22.78 0.97
CA ASN A 608 22.48 23.98 1.68
C ASN A 608 23.63 24.80 2.27
N ASN A 609 24.76 24.15 2.59
CA ASN A 609 26.00 24.79 3.04
C ASN A 609 26.91 25.25 1.87
N GLY A 610 26.43 25.18 0.62
CA GLY A 610 27.14 25.70 -0.55
C GLY A 610 28.05 24.72 -1.29
N GLU A 611 28.09 23.43 -0.91
CA GLU A 611 28.80 22.42 -1.71
C GLU A 611 28.10 22.16 -3.05
N ILE A 612 28.85 21.75 -4.07
CA ILE A 612 28.33 21.46 -5.41
C ILE A 612 28.33 19.95 -5.64
N LEU A 613 27.19 19.41 -6.06
CA LEU A 613 27.07 17.99 -6.39
C LEU A 613 27.94 17.65 -7.62
N PRO A 614 28.81 16.62 -7.55
CA PRO A 614 29.65 16.25 -8.69
C PRO A 614 28.85 15.80 -9.92
N SER A 615 29.40 16.04 -11.10
CA SER A 615 28.79 15.65 -12.38
C SER A 615 28.96 14.15 -12.70
N THR A 616 30.05 13.53 -12.26
CA THR A 616 30.33 12.12 -12.59
C THR A 616 29.80 11.16 -11.53
N LYS A 617 29.30 10.01 -11.97
CA LYS A 617 28.78 8.96 -11.08
C LYS A 617 29.81 8.50 -10.05
N ALA A 618 31.08 8.35 -10.44
CA ALA A 618 32.15 7.95 -9.52
C ALA A 618 32.32 8.94 -8.35
N LYS A 619 32.42 10.24 -8.66
CA LYS A 619 32.54 11.29 -7.64
C LYS A 619 31.27 11.45 -6.80
N ARG A 620 30.08 11.25 -7.39
CA ARG A 620 28.82 11.19 -6.63
C ARG A 620 28.82 10.05 -5.62
N MET A 621 29.42 8.90 -5.94
CA MET A 621 29.52 7.78 -4.99
C MET A 621 30.50 8.09 -3.85
N GLU A 622 31.54 8.89 -4.08
CA GLU A 622 32.45 9.37 -3.03
C GLU A 622 31.79 10.39 -2.09
N PHE A 623 30.73 11.07 -2.55
CA PHE A 623 29.88 11.92 -1.71
C PHE A 623 29.09 11.11 -0.65
N LEU A 624 28.99 9.79 -0.81
CA LEU A 624 28.35 8.92 0.17
C LEU A 624 29.32 8.61 1.32
N GLY A 625 28.80 8.60 2.54
CA GLY A 625 29.60 8.20 3.70
C GLY A 625 30.07 6.74 3.60
N LYS A 626 31.18 6.43 4.28
CA LYS A 626 31.76 5.06 4.42
C LYS A 626 30.81 4.03 5.04
N ASN A 627 29.65 4.47 5.50
CA ASN A 627 28.62 3.65 6.12
C ASN A 627 27.62 3.11 5.10
N TRP A 628 27.49 3.75 3.93
CA TRP A 628 26.56 3.31 2.89
C TRP A 628 27.18 2.21 2.03
N LEU A 629 26.63 0.99 2.11
CA LEU A 629 27.09 -0.11 1.28
C LEU A 629 26.40 -0.08 -0.09
N PRO A 630 27.05 -0.56 -1.16
CA PRO A 630 26.41 -0.68 -2.47
C PRO A 630 25.13 -1.54 -2.38
N PRO A 631 23.99 -1.10 -2.95
CA PRO A 631 22.75 -1.88 -2.96
C PRO A 631 22.96 -3.26 -3.57
N ILE A 632 22.45 -4.29 -2.91
CA ILE A 632 22.60 -5.70 -3.31
C ILE A 632 21.28 -6.29 -3.79
N SER A 633 21.36 -7.28 -4.68
CA SER A 633 20.18 -8.04 -5.10
C SER A 633 19.78 -9.07 -4.04
N TYR A 634 18.53 -9.57 -4.07
CA TYR A 634 18.11 -10.67 -3.19
C TYR A 634 19.01 -11.90 -3.28
N LYS A 635 19.52 -12.24 -4.46
CA LYS A 635 20.49 -13.33 -4.63
C LYS A 635 21.81 -13.06 -3.91
N GLN A 636 22.32 -11.83 -4.02
CA GLN A 636 23.53 -11.42 -3.29
C GLN A 636 23.28 -11.44 -1.78
N PHE A 637 22.13 -10.93 -1.33
CA PHE A 637 21.73 -10.97 0.08
C PHE A 637 21.60 -12.40 0.60
N THR A 638 21.00 -13.31 -0.17
CA THR A 638 20.90 -14.74 0.16
C THR A 638 22.27 -15.37 0.39
N ASN A 639 23.24 -15.05 -0.46
CA ASN A 639 24.61 -15.55 -0.28
C ASN A 639 25.33 -14.87 0.89
N LEU A 640 24.96 -13.63 1.22
CA LEU A 640 25.49 -12.89 2.35
C LEU A 640 25.04 -13.55 3.66
N ILE A 641 23.73 -13.75 3.84
CA ILE A 641 23.16 -14.38 5.05
C ILE A 641 23.62 -15.84 5.22
N LYS A 642 24.00 -16.53 4.14
CA LYS A 642 24.56 -17.90 4.19
C LYS A 642 26.07 -17.94 4.46
N GLY A 643 26.75 -16.80 4.57
CA GLY A 643 28.20 -16.73 4.78
C GLY A 643 29.05 -17.02 3.54
N LYS A 644 28.48 -16.93 2.33
CA LYS A 644 29.08 -17.48 1.08
C LYS A 644 29.61 -16.45 0.10
N ASN A 645 29.65 -15.16 0.43
CA ASN A 645 30.12 -14.13 -0.50
C ASN A 645 31.07 -13.10 0.12
N LYS A 646 31.61 -12.22 -0.74
CA LYS A 646 32.51 -11.14 -0.34
C LYS A 646 31.87 -10.15 0.64
N TYR A 647 30.56 -9.92 0.52
CA TYR A 647 29.85 -8.99 1.39
C TYR A 647 29.79 -9.53 2.84
N TYR A 648 29.61 -10.83 3.02
CA TYR A 648 29.68 -11.43 4.35
C TYR A 648 31.06 -11.25 4.98
N LYS A 649 32.13 -11.52 4.22
CA LYS A 649 33.51 -11.30 4.69
C LYS A 649 33.73 -9.84 5.10
N GLN A 650 33.27 -8.90 4.28
CA GLN A 650 33.33 -7.47 4.58
C GLN A 650 32.56 -7.12 5.86
N MET A 651 31.36 -7.68 6.07
CA MET A 651 30.59 -7.45 7.30
C MET A 651 31.29 -8.02 8.54
N VAL A 652 31.91 -9.21 8.41
CA VAL A 652 32.73 -9.82 9.48
C VAL A 652 33.98 -9.00 9.80
N GLU A 653 34.66 -8.47 8.78
CA GLU A 653 35.82 -7.59 8.95
C GLU A 653 35.44 -6.29 9.66
N ILE A 654 34.25 -5.74 9.40
CA ILE A 654 33.77 -4.50 10.00
C ILE A 654 33.24 -4.71 11.43
N ASN A 655 32.42 -5.74 11.65
CA ASN A 655 31.62 -5.90 12.87
C ASN A 655 32.04 -7.09 13.76
N GLY A 656 32.91 -7.97 13.26
CA GLY A 656 33.25 -9.23 13.90
C GLY A 656 32.39 -10.41 13.43
N LYS A 657 32.83 -11.62 13.77
CA LYS A 657 32.17 -12.87 13.36
C LYS A 657 30.95 -13.23 14.21
N GLU A 658 30.88 -12.72 15.43
CA GLU A 658 29.83 -13.04 16.41
C GLU A 658 28.46 -12.48 15.98
N ASP A 659 28.44 -11.19 15.61
CA ASP A 659 27.31 -10.56 14.93
C ASP A 659 27.83 -9.70 13.77
N PRO A 660 27.90 -10.27 12.55
CA PRO A 660 28.32 -9.52 11.37
C PRO A 660 27.41 -8.33 11.05
N PHE A 661 26.20 -8.26 11.62
CA PHE A 661 25.22 -7.20 11.36
C PHE A 661 25.05 -6.25 12.55
N ARG A 662 25.93 -6.30 13.55
CA ARG A 662 25.96 -5.31 14.63
C ARG A 662 25.97 -3.89 14.05
N LYS A 663 25.20 -2.97 14.64
CA LYS A 663 25.00 -1.60 14.17
C LYS A 663 24.78 -1.50 12.65
N THR A 664 23.84 -2.30 12.12
CA THR A 664 23.48 -2.28 10.70
C THR A 664 21.99 -1.99 10.53
N LEU A 665 21.65 -0.99 9.71
CA LEU A 665 20.29 -0.81 9.20
C LEU A 665 20.16 -1.59 7.89
N ILE A 666 19.29 -2.60 7.87
CA ILE A 666 18.97 -3.34 6.65
C ILE A 666 17.63 -2.84 6.11
N ILE A 667 17.67 -2.29 4.90
CA ILE A 667 16.49 -1.82 4.17
C ILE A 667 16.13 -2.88 3.16
N ILE A 668 14.94 -3.47 3.29
CA ILE A 668 14.43 -4.48 2.36
C ILE A 668 13.27 -3.87 1.59
N ASP A 669 13.55 -3.50 0.34
CA ASP A 669 12.53 -3.10 -0.61
C ASP A 669 11.69 -4.32 -1.03
N GLU A 670 10.43 -4.10 -1.40
CA GLU A 670 9.47 -5.14 -1.78
C GLU A 670 9.52 -6.40 -0.90
N VAL A 671 9.50 -6.27 0.43
CA VAL A 671 9.72 -7.38 1.38
C VAL A 671 8.78 -8.58 1.15
N HIS A 672 7.58 -8.33 0.63
CA HIS A 672 6.59 -9.35 0.26
C HIS A 672 7.15 -10.38 -0.74
N LYS A 673 8.19 -10.04 -1.49
CA LYS A 673 8.87 -10.95 -2.43
C LYS A 673 9.58 -12.11 -1.77
N ILE A 674 10.08 -11.91 -0.56
CA ILE A 674 10.73 -12.97 0.22
C ILE A 674 9.77 -14.12 0.51
N TYR A 675 8.49 -13.81 0.70
CA TYR A 675 7.46 -14.79 1.05
C TYR A 675 6.65 -15.26 -0.17
N SER A 676 6.52 -14.44 -1.21
CA SER A 676 5.79 -14.80 -2.44
C SER A 676 6.45 -15.92 -3.25
N SER A 677 5.67 -16.59 -4.10
CA SER A 677 6.18 -17.51 -5.14
C SER A 677 6.82 -16.82 -6.36
N SER A 678 6.84 -15.49 -6.40
CA SER A 678 7.23 -14.72 -7.60
C SER A 678 8.75 -14.55 -7.82
N LEU A 679 9.58 -14.87 -6.83
CA LEU A 679 11.03 -14.93 -7.00
C LEU A 679 11.45 -16.29 -7.53
N SER A 680 12.44 -16.32 -8.41
CA SER A 680 13.05 -17.58 -8.84
C SER A 680 13.64 -18.33 -7.63
N ALA A 681 13.65 -19.68 -7.67
CA ALA A 681 14.22 -20.49 -6.60
C ALA A 681 15.71 -20.18 -6.31
N LEU A 682 16.40 -19.55 -7.26
CA LEU A 682 17.80 -19.10 -7.16
C LEU A 682 17.96 -17.71 -6.51
N GLU A 683 16.88 -16.94 -6.38
CA GLU A 683 16.85 -15.58 -5.83
C GLU A 683 16.11 -15.48 -4.50
N LYS A 684 15.25 -16.44 -4.17
CA LYS A 684 14.47 -16.45 -2.94
C LYS A 684 15.40 -16.71 -1.74
N PRO A 685 15.58 -15.75 -0.81
CA PRO A 685 16.27 -16.03 0.44
C PRO A 685 15.51 -17.10 1.20
N ASN A 686 16.23 -17.98 1.89
CA ASN A 686 15.60 -18.96 2.75
C ASN A 686 15.03 -18.19 3.98
N PRO A 687 13.70 -18.15 4.18
CA PRO A 687 13.10 -17.35 5.24
C PRO A 687 13.58 -17.77 6.63
N GLU A 688 13.84 -19.06 6.84
CA GLU A 688 14.33 -19.59 8.11
C GLU A 688 15.73 -19.04 8.43
N VAL A 689 16.65 -19.02 7.44
CA VAL A 689 18.00 -18.44 7.58
C VAL A 689 17.96 -16.94 7.83
N LEU A 690 17.08 -16.21 7.14
CA LEU A 690 16.89 -14.78 7.38
C LEU A 690 16.42 -14.54 8.82
N GLN A 691 15.43 -15.30 9.27
CA GLN A 691 14.91 -15.20 10.62
C GLN A 691 15.96 -15.54 11.67
N SER A 692 16.72 -16.63 11.48
CA SER A 692 17.83 -16.99 12.39
C SER A 692 18.90 -15.91 12.47
N MET A 693 19.27 -15.30 11.34
CA MET A 693 20.25 -14.21 11.29
C MET A 693 19.76 -12.97 12.07
N VAL A 694 18.49 -12.59 11.85
CA VAL A 694 17.88 -11.45 12.54
C VAL A 694 17.80 -11.69 14.05
N GLN A 695 17.30 -12.85 14.46
CA GLN A 695 17.18 -13.20 15.88
C GLN A 695 18.55 -13.34 16.56
N ASN A 696 19.58 -13.83 15.86
CA ASN A 696 20.94 -13.85 16.39
C ASN A 696 21.43 -12.44 16.75
N SER A 697 21.26 -11.47 15.85
CA SER A 697 21.67 -10.09 16.11
C SER A 697 20.88 -9.45 17.26
N TYR A 698 19.57 -9.70 17.35
CA TYR A 698 18.76 -9.22 18.48
C TYR A 698 19.25 -9.76 19.82
N ASN A 699 19.57 -11.05 19.89
CA ASN A 699 20.02 -11.72 21.12
C ASN A 699 21.44 -11.30 21.52
N VAL A 700 22.37 -11.27 20.57
CA VAL A 700 23.80 -11.02 20.82
C VAL A 700 24.06 -9.53 21.05
N SER A 701 23.65 -8.67 20.13
CA SER A 701 24.03 -7.25 20.12
C SER A 701 23.05 -6.33 20.86
N LYS A 702 21.87 -6.82 21.25
CA LYS A 702 20.85 -6.12 22.06
C LYS A 702 20.51 -4.71 21.53
N GLU A 703 20.95 -3.65 22.20
CA GLU A 703 20.73 -2.26 21.77
C GLU A 703 21.45 -1.93 20.46
N ASN A 704 22.62 -2.56 20.24
CA ASN A 704 23.42 -2.42 19.03
C ASN A 704 23.06 -3.46 17.95
N SER A 705 21.95 -4.19 18.11
CA SER A 705 21.50 -5.14 17.10
C SER A 705 21.22 -4.44 15.78
N LEU A 706 21.13 -5.24 14.72
CA LEU A 706 20.60 -4.75 13.46
C LEU A 706 19.21 -4.14 13.68
N LYS A 707 18.85 -3.19 12.81
CA LYS A 707 17.49 -2.66 12.68
C LYS A 707 16.99 -2.95 11.27
N LEU A 708 15.69 -3.17 11.14
CA LEU A 708 15.04 -3.45 9.86
C LEU A 708 14.13 -2.31 9.42
N LEU A 709 14.25 -1.89 8.17
CA LEU A 709 13.24 -1.06 7.51
C LEU A 709 12.69 -1.84 6.32
N LEU A 710 11.47 -2.35 6.49
CA LEU A 710 10.81 -3.22 5.52
C LEU A 710 9.81 -2.40 4.71
N MET A 711 9.82 -2.51 3.39
CA MET A 711 8.95 -1.70 2.53
C MET A 711 8.07 -2.57 1.65
N THR A 712 6.77 -2.29 1.65
CA THR A 712 5.82 -2.94 0.73
C THR A 712 4.52 -2.14 0.62
N ALA A 713 3.88 -2.19 -0.55
CA ALA A 713 2.51 -1.72 -0.73
C ALA A 713 1.47 -2.83 -0.53
N THR A 714 1.91 -4.10 -0.45
CA THR A 714 1.07 -5.29 -0.43
C THR A 714 1.76 -6.37 0.42
N PRO A 715 1.70 -6.28 1.77
CA PRO A 715 2.37 -7.23 2.65
C PRO A 715 1.77 -8.65 2.56
N ILE A 716 0.51 -8.76 2.13
CA ILE A 716 -0.20 -10.01 1.93
C ILE A 716 -0.01 -10.46 0.47
N THR A 717 0.41 -11.71 0.28
CA THR A 717 0.74 -12.33 -1.02
C THR A 717 -0.15 -13.57 -1.28
N ASP A 718 0.33 -14.52 -2.08
CA ASP A 718 -0.32 -15.82 -2.29
C ASP A 718 -0.34 -16.69 -1.01
N ASP A 719 0.60 -16.45 -0.10
CA ASP A 719 0.56 -16.97 1.26
C ASP A 719 -0.20 -16.00 2.18
N HIS A 720 -1.35 -16.41 2.70
CA HIS A 720 -2.15 -15.58 3.61
C HIS A 720 -1.43 -15.26 4.93
N MET A 721 -0.44 -16.06 5.33
CA MET A 721 0.40 -15.81 6.51
C MET A 721 1.60 -14.89 6.22
N SER A 722 1.76 -14.40 5.00
CA SER A 722 2.94 -13.59 4.63
C SER A 722 3.08 -12.29 5.44
N SER A 723 1.99 -11.59 5.78
CA SER A 723 2.05 -10.41 6.65
C SER A 723 2.57 -10.74 8.05
N ILE A 724 2.12 -11.86 8.62
CA ILE A 724 2.60 -12.36 9.92
C ILE A 724 4.09 -12.68 9.87
N LYS A 725 4.54 -13.37 8.82
CA LYS A 725 5.95 -13.71 8.63
C LYS A 725 6.85 -12.46 8.49
N ILE A 726 6.37 -11.43 7.80
CA ILE A 726 7.05 -10.13 7.70
C ILE A 726 7.14 -9.46 9.08
N ILE A 727 6.04 -9.39 9.82
CA ILE A 727 6.00 -8.79 11.17
C ILE A 727 6.91 -9.55 12.14
N ASN A 728 6.97 -10.88 12.06
CA ASN A 728 7.86 -11.71 12.88
C ASN A 728 9.35 -11.39 12.71
N LEU A 729 9.77 -10.74 11.61
CA LEU A 729 11.15 -10.25 11.48
C LEU A 729 11.42 -9.04 12.39
N LEU A 730 10.40 -8.26 12.71
CA LEU A 730 10.49 -7.05 13.56
C LEU A 730 10.34 -7.36 15.05
N LEU A 731 9.91 -8.58 15.38
CA LEU A 731 9.63 -9.05 16.75
C LEU A 731 10.78 -9.86 17.32
N GLU A 732 10.97 -9.76 18.63
CA GLU A 732 11.91 -10.61 19.36
C GLU A 732 11.30 -12.00 19.61
N ASN A 733 12.14 -13.01 19.85
CA ASN A 733 11.74 -14.42 19.85
C ASN A 733 10.48 -14.75 20.67
N TYR A 734 10.29 -14.14 21.83
CA TYR A 734 9.15 -14.38 22.73
C TYR A 734 7.86 -13.66 22.31
N GLU A 735 7.94 -12.66 21.43
CA GLU A 735 6.80 -11.86 20.95
C GLU A 735 6.22 -12.42 19.64
N ARG A 736 6.99 -13.26 18.91
CA ARG A 736 6.64 -13.77 17.59
C ARG A 736 5.32 -14.55 17.58
N PHE A 737 4.60 -14.40 16.47
CA PHE A 737 3.37 -15.12 16.20
C PHE A 737 3.65 -16.50 15.59
N PRO A 738 2.73 -17.47 15.77
CA PRO A 738 2.76 -18.70 14.99
C PRO A 738 2.58 -18.40 13.49
N GLU A 739 3.39 -19.05 12.66
CA GLU A 739 3.38 -18.86 11.20
C GLU A 739 2.46 -19.85 10.47
N GLU A 740 1.95 -20.86 11.19
CA GLU A 740 0.94 -21.81 10.71
C GLU A 740 -0.47 -21.29 10.99
N PHE A 741 -1.32 -21.23 9.96
CA PHE A 741 -2.63 -20.58 10.03
C PHE A 741 -3.54 -21.21 11.09
N ASP A 742 -3.62 -22.53 11.18
CA ASP A 742 -4.51 -23.18 12.16
C ASP A 742 -4.09 -22.88 13.60
N ARG A 743 -2.77 -22.80 13.87
CA ARG A 743 -2.25 -22.43 15.19
C ARG A 743 -2.45 -20.94 15.47
N PHE A 744 -2.34 -20.08 14.47
CA PHE A 744 -2.66 -18.66 14.63
C PHE A 744 -4.14 -18.46 14.93
N LYS A 745 -5.00 -19.15 14.16
CA LYS A 745 -6.45 -19.08 14.27
C LYS A 745 -6.92 -19.45 15.68
N THR A 746 -6.39 -20.52 16.28
CA THR A 746 -6.77 -20.93 17.65
C THR A 746 -6.40 -19.90 18.73
N MET A 747 -5.41 -19.05 18.48
CA MET A 747 -4.96 -18.04 19.43
C MET A 747 -5.68 -16.69 19.27
N PHE A 748 -5.95 -16.27 18.04
CA PHE A 748 -6.39 -14.90 17.75
C PHE A 748 -7.77 -14.81 17.08
N CYS A 749 -8.26 -15.88 16.46
CA CYS A 749 -9.44 -15.87 15.61
C CYS A 749 -10.55 -16.82 16.08
N ASN A 750 -11.73 -16.68 15.49
CA ASN A 750 -12.82 -17.65 15.59
C ASN A 750 -12.70 -18.73 14.49
N GLU A 751 -13.63 -19.68 14.46
CA GLU A 751 -13.65 -20.79 13.49
C GLU A 751 -13.70 -20.33 12.02
N ASN A 752 -14.35 -19.18 11.78
CA ASN A 752 -14.47 -18.55 10.46
C ASN A 752 -13.23 -17.76 10.05
N GLY A 753 -12.17 -17.76 10.86
CA GLY A 753 -10.90 -17.06 10.57
C GLY A 753 -10.91 -15.56 10.83
N LEU A 754 -11.97 -15.02 11.45
CA LEU A 754 -12.02 -13.61 11.86
C LEU A 754 -11.41 -13.44 13.25
N PHE A 755 -10.66 -12.37 13.50
CA PHE A 755 -10.16 -12.03 14.82
C PHE A 755 -11.29 -11.92 15.84
N THR A 756 -11.07 -12.50 17.01
CA THR A 756 -11.90 -12.22 18.19
C THR A 756 -11.53 -10.84 18.76
N ASP A 757 -12.39 -10.22 19.57
CA ASP A 757 -12.08 -8.91 20.16
C ASP A 757 -10.85 -8.95 21.08
N LYS A 758 -10.68 -10.05 21.81
CA LYS A 758 -9.49 -10.30 22.66
C LYS A 758 -8.25 -10.54 21.79
N GLY A 759 -8.36 -11.40 20.78
CA GLY A 759 -7.27 -11.71 19.85
C GLY A 759 -6.80 -10.48 19.08
N GLY A 760 -7.73 -9.64 18.62
CA GLY A 760 -7.43 -8.37 17.97
C GLY A 760 -6.63 -7.45 18.90
N GLN A 761 -7.07 -7.24 20.14
CA GLN A 761 -6.34 -6.41 21.11
C GLN A 761 -4.93 -6.93 21.41
N GLU A 762 -4.79 -8.24 21.64
CA GLU A 762 -3.49 -8.86 21.90
C GLU A 762 -2.56 -8.71 20.70
N PHE A 763 -3.09 -8.88 19.49
CA PHE A 763 -2.35 -8.67 18.25
C PHE A 763 -1.89 -7.22 18.11
N MET A 764 -2.79 -6.24 18.26
CA MET A 764 -2.47 -4.81 18.14
C MET A 764 -1.36 -4.39 19.12
N ASN A 765 -1.45 -4.84 20.38
CA ASN A 765 -0.44 -4.53 21.39
C ASN A 765 0.94 -5.13 21.05
N ARG A 766 1.00 -6.34 20.49
CA ARG A 766 2.26 -6.97 20.09
C ARG A 766 2.91 -6.28 18.89
N ILE A 767 2.11 -5.73 17.96
CA ILE A 767 2.65 -5.07 16.75
C ILE A 767 2.80 -3.55 16.87
N THR A 768 2.57 -3.01 18.07
CA THR A 768 2.59 -1.57 18.31
C THR A 768 3.95 -0.96 17.99
N GLY A 769 3.94 0.14 17.22
CA GLY A 769 5.15 0.84 16.78
C GLY A 769 5.92 0.16 15.63
N LEU A 770 5.44 -0.97 15.12
CA LEU A 770 6.13 -1.74 14.08
C LEU A 770 5.65 -1.47 12.66
N VAL A 771 4.51 -0.79 12.49
CA VAL A 771 3.92 -0.53 11.18
C VAL A 771 3.64 0.97 11.03
N SER A 772 4.05 1.55 9.91
CA SER A 772 3.61 2.86 9.43
C SER A 772 2.78 2.64 8.18
N TYR A 773 1.59 3.23 8.12
CA TYR A 773 0.62 3.00 7.05
C TYR A 773 0.29 4.30 6.32
N ILE A 774 0.40 4.26 4.98
CA ILE A 774 0.00 5.37 4.11
C ILE A 774 -0.67 4.86 2.85
N ASP A 775 -1.94 5.20 2.69
CA ASP A 775 -2.65 5.10 1.42
C ASP A 775 -2.87 6.48 0.79
N ARG A 776 -2.20 6.73 -0.34
CA ARG A 776 -2.35 7.95 -1.15
C ARG A 776 -3.25 7.73 -2.36
N ALA A 777 -3.90 6.56 -2.51
CA ALA A 777 -4.82 6.33 -3.63
C ALA A 777 -5.98 7.35 -3.66
N ASN A 778 -6.31 7.94 -2.50
CA ASN A 778 -7.32 8.99 -2.37
C ASN A 778 -6.79 10.41 -2.63
N ASP A 779 -5.48 10.61 -2.77
CA ASP A 779 -4.90 11.93 -3.02
C ASP A 779 -5.01 12.30 -4.51
N ARG A 780 -6.21 12.76 -4.89
CA ARG A 780 -6.56 13.08 -6.27
C ARG A 780 -5.82 14.31 -6.83
N SER A 781 -5.03 15.00 -6.00
CA SER A 781 -4.21 16.15 -6.39
C SER A 781 -2.96 15.74 -7.18
N GLN A 782 -2.50 14.50 -7.00
CA GLN A 782 -1.26 13.97 -7.57
C GLN A 782 -1.42 12.58 -8.20
N PHE A 783 -2.54 11.90 -7.96
CA PHE A 783 -2.82 10.56 -8.48
C PHE A 783 -4.18 10.54 -9.16
N ALA A 784 -4.32 9.69 -10.18
CA ALA A 784 -5.63 9.38 -10.72
C ALA A 784 -6.43 8.47 -9.76
N TYR A 785 -7.73 8.74 -9.64
CA TYR A 785 -8.63 7.93 -8.83
C TYR A 785 -9.32 6.87 -9.69
N PRO A 786 -9.45 5.62 -9.21
CA PRO A 786 -10.09 4.54 -9.95
C PRO A 786 -11.61 4.72 -9.97
N VAL A 787 -12.22 4.65 -11.16
CA VAL A 787 -13.67 4.57 -11.37
C VAL A 787 -14.01 3.18 -11.91
N ILE A 788 -14.54 2.31 -11.06
CA ILE A 788 -14.72 0.89 -11.35
C ILE A 788 -16.12 0.64 -11.93
N ARG A 789 -16.18 -0.07 -13.06
CA ARG A 789 -17.42 -0.52 -13.70
C ARG A 789 -17.34 -2.03 -13.97
N ASP A 790 -18.25 -2.77 -13.38
CA ASP A 790 -18.41 -4.20 -13.62
C ASP A 790 -19.32 -4.44 -14.83
N ILE A 791 -18.82 -5.19 -15.79
CA ILE A 791 -19.57 -5.64 -16.97
C ILE A 791 -19.82 -7.14 -16.76
N ILE A 792 -21.06 -7.47 -16.37
CA ILE A 792 -21.53 -8.85 -16.27
C ILE A 792 -22.11 -9.23 -17.63
N LEU A 793 -21.55 -10.26 -18.24
CA LEU A 793 -21.95 -10.76 -19.55
C LEU A 793 -22.79 -12.02 -19.38
N ASP A 794 -23.96 -12.02 -20.01
CA ASP A 794 -24.78 -13.22 -20.19
C ASP A 794 -24.39 -13.90 -21.51
N VAL A 795 -24.30 -15.23 -21.49
CA VAL A 795 -24.14 -16.00 -22.72
C VAL A 795 -25.54 -16.37 -23.19
N ASP A 796 -25.94 -15.80 -24.33
CA ASP A 796 -27.18 -16.20 -24.99
C ASP A 796 -27.09 -17.70 -25.29
N LYS A 797 -27.78 -18.51 -24.47
CA LYS A 797 -28.00 -19.92 -24.80
C LYS A 797 -28.83 -19.90 -26.07
N LYS A 798 -28.18 -20.05 -27.23
CA LYS A 798 -28.91 -20.46 -28.43
C LYS A 798 -29.55 -21.79 -28.06
N GLN A 799 -30.84 -21.74 -27.72
CA GLN A 799 -31.66 -22.94 -27.70
C GLN A 799 -31.50 -23.50 -29.11
N PHE A 800 -30.73 -24.59 -29.25
CA PHE A 800 -30.86 -25.41 -30.44
C PHE A 800 -32.33 -25.75 -30.50
N ASN A 801 -33.06 -25.17 -31.46
CA ASN A 801 -34.49 -25.40 -31.63
C ASN A 801 -34.69 -26.92 -31.71
N ASN A 802 -35.22 -27.51 -30.63
CA ASN A 802 -35.60 -28.92 -30.58
C ASN A 802 -36.62 -29.24 -31.69
N MET A 803 -37.33 -28.23 -32.20
CA MET A 803 -38.28 -28.34 -33.32
C MET A 803 -37.71 -29.12 -34.52
N GLY A 804 -36.46 -28.89 -34.92
CA GLY A 804 -35.89 -29.59 -36.08
C GLY A 804 -35.62 -31.09 -35.83
N ILE A 805 -35.22 -31.47 -34.62
CA ILE A 805 -34.97 -32.88 -34.25
C ILE A 805 -36.28 -33.61 -33.97
N GLU A 806 -37.25 -32.94 -33.34
CA GLU A 806 -38.59 -33.48 -33.10
C GLU A 806 -39.36 -33.72 -34.41
N GLU A 807 -39.22 -32.81 -35.38
CA GLU A 807 -39.82 -32.97 -36.71
C GLU A 807 -39.16 -34.10 -37.52
N ILE A 808 -37.83 -34.25 -37.43
CA ILE A 808 -37.11 -35.41 -38.00
C ILE A 808 -37.54 -36.70 -37.30
N ASN A 809 -37.73 -36.70 -35.98
CA ASN A 809 -38.20 -37.88 -35.24
C ASN A 809 -39.62 -38.28 -35.65
N LYS A 810 -40.51 -37.30 -35.81
CA LYS A 810 -41.89 -37.53 -36.25
C LYS A 810 -41.94 -38.13 -37.66
N LYS A 811 -41.14 -37.59 -38.59
CA LYS A 811 -41.02 -38.16 -39.95
C LYS A 811 -40.45 -39.58 -39.92
N ILE A 812 -39.40 -39.84 -39.13
CA ILE A 812 -38.87 -41.21 -39.00
C ILE A 812 -39.96 -42.18 -38.52
N GLN A 813 -40.76 -41.78 -37.52
CA GLN A 813 -41.87 -42.56 -37.01
C GLN A 813 -42.93 -42.82 -38.09
N GLU A 814 -43.35 -41.79 -38.83
CA GLU A 814 -44.34 -41.89 -39.92
C GLU A 814 -43.93 -42.88 -41.01
N TYR A 815 -42.65 -42.87 -41.42
CA TYR A 815 -42.12 -43.80 -42.41
C TYR A 815 -41.92 -45.23 -41.85
N GLU A 816 -41.58 -45.38 -40.56
CA GLU A 816 -41.53 -46.68 -39.88
C GLU A 816 -42.93 -47.32 -39.75
N ASP A 817 -43.94 -46.51 -39.41
CA ASP A 817 -45.32 -46.95 -39.30
C ASP A 817 -45.90 -47.34 -40.67
N ARG A 818 -45.58 -46.58 -41.73
CA ARG A 818 -45.98 -46.89 -43.11
C ARG A 818 -45.37 -48.20 -43.62
N LEU A 819 -44.15 -48.53 -43.21
CA LEU A 819 -43.50 -49.83 -43.50
C LEU A 819 -44.12 -51.01 -42.75
N ASN A 820 -44.67 -50.77 -41.56
CA ASN A 820 -45.20 -51.80 -40.67
C ASN A 820 -46.72 -51.99 -40.80
N ASN A 821 -47.41 -51.09 -41.51
CA ASN A 821 -48.85 -51.17 -41.72
C ASN A 821 -49.21 -52.29 -42.72
N LYS A 822 -49.86 -53.35 -42.22
CA LYS A 822 -50.28 -54.53 -43.01
C LYS A 822 -51.43 -54.27 -43.98
N GLU A 823 -52.14 -53.16 -43.86
CA GLU A 823 -53.26 -52.79 -44.74
C GLU A 823 -52.79 -52.06 -46.02
N VAL A 824 -51.55 -51.56 -46.05
CA VAL A 824 -50.97 -50.86 -47.20
C VAL A 824 -50.15 -51.85 -48.03
N LYS A 825 -50.62 -52.16 -49.26
CA LYS A 825 -49.86 -52.97 -50.22
C LYS A 825 -48.80 -52.11 -50.91
N LEU A 826 -47.61 -52.03 -50.31
CA LEU A 826 -46.44 -51.38 -50.92
C LEU A 826 -45.74 -52.34 -51.89
N ASP A 827 -45.32 -51.84 -53.05
CA ASP A 827 -44.51 -52.63 -53.98
C ASP A 827 -43.02 -52.69 -53.58
N LYS A 828 -42.23 -53.52 -54.27
CA LYS A 828 -40.80 -53.70 -53.95
C LYS A 828 -39.97 -52.44 -54.18
N GLU A 829 -40.38 -51.55 -55.09
CA GLU A 829 -39.66 -50.31 -55.38
C GLU A 829 -39.97 -49.24 -54.33
N GLU A 830 -41.23 -49.10 -53.94
CA GLU A 830 -41.69 -48.21 -52.87
C GLU A 830 -41.05 -48.55 -51.52
N ILE A 831 -40.95 -49.85 -51.18
CA ILE A 831 -40.26 -50.30 -49.95
C ILE A 831 -38.76 -49.92 -49.98
N LYS A 832 -38.13 -49.99 -51.16
CA LYS A 832 -36.70 -49.67 -51.33
C LYS A 832 -36.47 -48.16 -51.20
N GLU A 833 -37.36 -47.35 -51.75
CA GLU A 833 -37.31 -45.89 -51.68
C GLU A 833 -37.55 -45.38 -50.26
N ILE A 834 -38.59 -45.87 -49.58
CA ILE A 834 -38.88 -45.54 -48.17
C ILE A 834 -37.70 -45.91 -47.27
N LYS A 835 -37.09 -47.10 -47.43
CA LYS A 835 -35.90 -47.49 -46.65
C LYS A 835 -34.69 -46.59 -46.92
N LYS A 836 -34.53 -46.09 -48.14
CA LYS A 836 -33.45 -45.16 -48.52
C LYS A 836 -33.64 -43.80 -47.84
N GLU A 837 -34.84 -43.25 -47.88
CA GLU A 837 -35.17 -41.98 -47.21
C GLU A 837 -35.03 -42.09 -45.69
N LEU A 838 -35.52 -43.17 -45.10
CA LEU A 838 -35.44 -43.44 -43.67
C LEU A 838 -34.00 -43.60 -43.18
N ASN A 839 -33.13 -44.24 -43.97
CA ASN A 839 -31.70 -44.29 -43.68
C ASN A 839 -31.01 -42.91 -43.81
N GLY A 840 -31.44 -42.09 -44.77
CA GLY A 840 -31.00 -40.69 -44.92
C GLY A 840 -31.34 -39.86 -43.68
N MET A 841 -32.61 -39.91 -43.26
CA MET A 841 -33.11 -39.20 -42.08
C MET A 841 -32.48 -39.70 -40.78
N LYS A 842 -32.27 -41.02 -40.62
CA LYS A 842 -31.53 -41.57 -39.45
C LYS A 842 -30.08 -41.09 -39.41
N LYS A 843 -29.43 -40.93 -40.56
CA LYS A 843 -28.07 -40.37 -40.65
C LYS A 843 -28.05 -38.88 -40.33
N GLU A 844 -29.02 -38.13 -40.81
CA GLU A 844 -29.20 -36.71 -40.50
C GLU A 844 -29.45 -36.47 -39.00
N LYS A 845 -30.35 -37.26 -38.40
CA LYS A 845 -30.56 -37.28 -36.94
C LYS A 845 -29.28 -37.58 -36.17
N LYS A 846 -28.54 -38.62 -36.57
CA LYS A 846 -27.27 -38.99 -35.92
C LYS A 846 -26.23 -37.87 -36.01
N ASN A 847 -26.20 -37.12 -37.12
CA ASN A 847 -25.34 -35.95 -37.27
C ASN A 847 -25.79 -34.78 -36.38
N ALA A 848 -27.10 -34.48 -36.32
CA ALA A 848 -27.66 -33.46 -35.45
C ALA A 848 -27.43 -33.78 -33.95
N ASP A 849 -27.62 -35.04 -33.55
CA ASP A 849 -27.32 -35.54 -32.20
C ASP A 849 -25.83 -35.44 -31.85
N LYS A 850 -24.95 -35.63 -32.85
CA LYS A 850 -23.51 -35.44 -32.68
C LYS A 850 -23.15 -33.97 -32.50
N MET A 851 -23.75 -33.08 -33.31
CA MET A 851 -23.56 -31.62 -33.19
C MET A 851 -24.08 -31.07 -31.85
N LYS A 852 -25.15 -31.65 -31.30
CA LYS A 852 -25.68 -31.31 -29.96
C LYS A 852 -24.75 -31.74 -28.81
N LYS A 853 -23.86 -32.72 -29.04
CA LYS A 853 -22.90 -33.22 -28.05
C LYS A 853 -21.54 -32.52 -28.10
N GLU A 854 -21.25 -31.78 -29.18
CA GLU A 854 -19.99 -31.05 -29.30
C GLU A 854 -20.10 -29.67 -28.64
N PRO A 855 -19.14 -29.29 -27.77
CA PRO A 855 -19.17 -27.98 -27.12
C PRO A 855 -19.05 -26.87 -28.15
N HIS A 856 -20.03 -25.96 -28.17
CA HIS A 856 -20.12 -24.89 -29.16
C HIS A 856 -19.78 -23.53 -28.58
N ASP A 857 -20.10 -23.30 -27.29
CA ASP A 857 -19.88 -22.02 -26.63
C ASP A 857 -18.98 -22.11 -25.40
N VAL A 858 -18.62 -20.95 -24.86
CA VAL A 858 -17.76 -20.83 -23.69
C VAL A 858 -18.30 -21.61 -22.47
N ILE A 859 -19.61 -21.69 -22.27
CA ILE A 859 -20.23 -22.39 -21.13
C ILE A 859 -20.12 -23.90 -21.31
N ASP A 860 -20.34 -24.42 -22.53
CA ASP A 860 -20.13 -25.84 -22.84
C ASP A 860 -18.68 -26.27 -22.58
N PHE A 861 -17.71 -25.43 -22.98
CA PHE A 861 -16.30 -25.70 -22.72
C PHE A 861 -15.95 -25.64 -21.22
N ILE A 862 -16.59 -24.76 -20.45
CA ILE A 862 -16.45 -24.73 -18.98
C ILE A 862 -17.07 -25.99 -18.36
N ASN A 863 -18.24 -26.43 -18.82
CA ASN A 863 -18.88 -27.67 -18.35
C ASN A 863 -17.98 -28.90 -18.57
N ASN A 864 -17.23 -28.91 -19.69
CA ASN A 864 -16.26 -29.96 -19.97
C ASN A 864 -15.03 -29.98 -19.04
N CYS A 865 -14.83 -28.94 -18.22
CA CYS A 865 -13.80 -28.97 -17.18
C CYS A 865 -14.13 -29.94 -16.04
N PHE A 866 -15.41 -30.32 -15.86
CA PHE A 866 -15.86 -31.25 -14.82
C PHE A 866 -15.92 -32.71 -15.28
N THR A 867 -15.96 -32.97 -16.58
CA THR A 867 -16.23 -34.30 -17.13
C THR A 867 -14.98 -35.14 -17.42
N LYS A 868 -13.79 -34.53 -17.44
CA LYS A 868 -12.52 -35.23 -17.70
C LYS A 868 -11.89 -35.78 -16.41
N LYS A 869 -12.21 -37.03 -16.04
CA LYS A 869 -11.30 -37.83 -15.20
C LYS A 869 -9.95 -38.01 -15.93
N PRO A 870 -8.81 -38.05 -15.22
CA PRO A 870 -7.51 -38.16 -15.84
C PRO A 870 -7.42 -39.46 -16.67
N ALA A 871 -7.17 -39.32 -17.97
CA ALA A 871 -6.99 -40.44 -18.87
C ALA A 871 -5.72 -41.23 -18.51
N ILE A 872 -5.89 -42.39 -17.88
CA ILE A 872 -4.91 -43.46 -17.93
C ILE A 872 -4.92 -43.96 -19.38
N LYS A 873 -3.84 -43.73 -20.12
CA LYS A 873 -3.65 -44.33 -21.44
C LYS A 873 -3.46 -45.83 -21.29
N VAL A 874 -4.53 -46.61 -21.44
CA VAL A 874 -4.42 -48.03 -21.76
C VAL A 874 -4.22 -48.12 -23.28
N LYS A 875 -3.05 -48.60 -23.70
CA LYS A 875 -2.84 -49.05 -25.07
C LYS A 875 -3.69 -50.32 -25.26
N LYS A 876 -4.55 -50.32 -26.29
CA LYS A 876 -5.10 -51.55 -26.85
C LYS A 876 -4.01 -52.15 -27.74
N ASP A 877 -3.56 -53.35 -27.41
CA ASP A 877 -3.03 -54.28 -28.40
C ASP A 877 -4.10 -55.36 -28.61
N VAL A 878 -4.36 -55.63 -29.87
CA VAL A 878 -5.27 -56.65 -30.39
C VAL A 878 -4.52 -57.98 -30.44
N ASN A 879 -5.18 -59.07 -30.05
CA ASN A 879 -5.22 -60.35 -30.77
C ASN A 879 -6.14 -61.33 -30.02
N ASP A 880 -7.25 -61.64 -30.69
CA ASP A 880 -7.93 -62.93 -30.90
C ASP A 880 -7.39 -64.17 -30.15
N ASP A 881 -8.24 -64.88 -29.40
CA ASP A 881 -8.86 -66.16 -29.83
C ASP A 881 -9.66 -66.83 -28.68
N GLU A 882 -10.90 -67.19 -29.05
CA GLU A 882 -11.80 -68.33 -28.72
C GLU A 882 -11.98 -68.95 -27.31
N ASP A 883 -13.28 -69.24 -27.06
CA ASP A 883 -13.92 -70.26 -26.19
C ASP A 883 -13.74 -70.20 -24.65
N GLY A 884 -14.73 -70.40 -23.79
CA GLY A 884 -16.15 -70.74 -23.88
C GLY A 884 -16.68 -71.00 -22.46
N ASN A 885 -17.94 -70.63 -22.22
CA ASN A 885 -18.92 -71.12 -21.23
C ASN A 885 -18.76 -71.03 -19.68
N ASP A 886 -19.95 -70.78 -19.08
CA ASP A 886 -20.50 -71.16 -17.78
C ASP A 886 -20.21 -70.37 -16.48
N ASP A 887 -21.20 -69.53 -16.14
CA ASP A 887 -22.09 -69.54 -14.96
C ASP A 887 -21.58 -69.76 -13.51
N ALA A 888 -22.36 -69.19 -12.58
CA ALA A 888 -22.44 -69.41 -11.14
C ALA A 888 -21.59 -68.55 -10.16
N THR A 889 -22.31 -67.60 -9.53
CA THR A 889 -22.36 -67.29 -8.09
C THR A 889 -21.19 -67.72 -7.16
N LYS A 890 -20.57 -66.76 -6.44
CA LYS A 890 -20.52 -66.74 -4.95
C LYS A 890 -19.75 -65.54 -4.34
N ALA A 891 -20.15 -65.26 -3.11
CA ALA A 891 -19.82 -64.21 -2.15
C ALA A 891 -18.34 -64.11 -1.72
N PRO A 892 -17.94 -63.07 -0.95
CA PRO A 892 -16.60 -62.49 -0.96
C PRO A 892 -15.66 -63.13 0.08
N LYS A 893 -14.35 -63.25 -0.25
CA LYS A 893 -13.31 -63.49 0.76
C LYS A 893 -11.97 -62.82 0.43
N ALA A 894 -11.45 -62.20 1.49
CA ALA A 894 -10.07 -62.08 1.92
C ALA A 894 -9.06 -61.31 1.04
N ALA A 895 -8.48 -60.29 1.69
CA ALA A 895 -7.32 -59.54 1.25
C ALA A 895 -6.17 -60.45 0.80
N LYS A 896 -5.62 -60.18 -0.39
CA LYS A 896 -4.37 -60.77 -0.88
C LYS A 896 -3.23 -59.75 -0.86
N ALA A 897 -2.07 -60.30 -0.52
CA ALA A 897 -0.78 -59.71 -0.19
C ALA A 897 -0.22 -58.64 -1.16
N PRO A 898 0.67 -57.76 -0.66
CA PRO A 898 1.39 -56.80 -1.49
C PRO A 898 2.40 -57.51 -2.40
N LYS A 899 2.47 -57.08 -3.67
CA LYS A 899 3.43 -57.56 -4.68
C LYS A 899 4.89 -57.19 -4.30
N PRO A 900 5.88 -58.00 -4.70
CA PRO A 900 7.25 -57.93 -4.19
C PRO A 900 8.00 -56.65 -4.62
N ALA A 901 8.93 -56.23 -3.75
CA ALA A 901 9.81 -55.09 -3.96
C ALA A 901 10.79 -55.33 -5.12
N LYS A 902 11.11 -54.27 -5.86
CA LYS A 902 12.02 -54.29 -7.01
C LYS A 902 13.47 -54.34 -6.51
N GLU A 903 14.14 -55.47 -6.67
CA GLU A 903 15.57 -55.60 -6.32
C GLU A 903 16.47 -54.93 -7.35
N CYS A 904 17.53 -54.29 -6.86
CA CYS A 904 18.53 -53.61 -7.67
C CYS A 904 19.75 -54.51 -7.89
N PRO A 905 20.34 -54.53 -9.10
CA PRO A 905 21.54 -55.32 -9.38
C PRO A 905 22.74 -54.87 -8.54
N GLU A 906 23.67 -55.79 -8.35
CA GLU A 906 24.81 -55.68 -7.42
C GLU A 906 25.60 -54.36 -7.54
N GLY A 907 25.85 -53.72 -6.40
CA GLY A 907 26.52 -52.42 -6.32
C GLY A 907 25.63 -51.19 -6.57
N LYS A 908 24.30 -51.35 -6.58
CA LYS A 908 23.33 -50.24 -6.66
C LYS A 908 22.22 -50.36 -5.63
N VAL A 909 21.82 -49.24 -5.04
CA VAL A 909 20.72 -49.08 -4.09
C VAL A 909 19.54 -48.33 -4.72
N LEU A 910 18.31 -48.67 -4.35
CA LEU A 910 17.09 -48.06 -4.90
C LEU A 910 16.92 -46.64 -4.34
N ASN A 911 16.85 -45.63 -5.22
CA ASN A 911 16.57 -44.26 -4.82
C ASN A 911 15.07 -44.09 -4.52
N PRO A 912 14.67 -43.75 -3.28
CA PRO A 912 13.26 -43.74 -2.87
C PRO A 912 12.43 -42.60 -3.50
N ASN A 913 13.07 -41.52 -3.95
CA ASN A 913 12.37 -40.39 -4.59
C ASN A 913 12.11 -40.61 -6.09
N THR A 914 12.80 -41.56 -6.71
CA THR A 914 12.75 -41.77 -8.18
C THR A 914 12.46 -43.20 -8.61
N GLY A 915 12.50 -44.18 -7.70
CA GLY A 915 12.24 -45.59 -7.97
C GLY A 915 13.29 -46.27 -8.86
N ARG A 916 14.50 -45.72 -8.98
CA ARG A 916 15.60 -46.22 -9.83
C ARG A 916 16.83 -46.63 -9.01
N CYS A 917 17.52 -47.67 -9.44
CA CYS A 917 18.75 -48.17 -8.80
C CYS A 917 19.97 -47.29 -9.14
N ILE A 918 20.65 -46.76 -8.12
CA ILE A 918 21.83 -45.86 -8.23
C ILE A 918 23.04 -46.43 -7.46
N LYS A 919 24.28 -46.13 -7.87
CA LYS A 919 25.48 -46.66 -7.19
C LYS A 919 25.63 -46.09 -5.77
N ASP A 920 25.88 -46.97 -4.80
CA ASP A 920 26.00 -46.63 -3.38
C ASP A 920 27.30 -45.86 -3.09
N LYS A 921 27.20 -44.76 -2.34
CA LYS A 921 28.36 -43.92 -1.93
C LYS A 921 28.10 -43.23 -0.59
N THR A 922 28.00 -44.02 0.48
CA THR A 922 28.13 -43.60 1.91
C THR A 922 28.41 -44.85 2.76
N GLY A 923 29.32 -44.94 3.74
CA GLY A 923 30.19 -43.98 4.44
C GLY A 923 31.55 -44.62 4.85
N ALA A 924 32.56 -43.85 5.30
CA ALA A 924 32.83 -43.40 6.69
C ALA A 924 33.41 -44.56 7.55
N VAL A 925 34.53 -44.53 8.29
CA VAL A 925 35.49 -43.53 8.85
C VAL A 925 36.78 -44.30 9.26
N ALA A 926 37.98 -43.68 9.22
CA ALA A 926 39.04 -43.70 10.27
C ALA A 926 40.48 -43.51 9.74
N ALA A 927 41.27 -42.79 10.53
CA ALA A 927 42.60 -42.27 10.21
C ALA A 927 43.74 -43.29 10.30
N LYS A 928 44.76 -43.15 9.44
CA LYS A 928 46.20 -43.07 9.76
C LYS A 928 47.03 -42.79 8.49
N SER A 929 47.93 -41.81 8.60
CA SER A 929 48.99 -41.40 7.66
C SER A 929 50.15 -42.41 7.61
N PRO A 930 51.25 -42.23 6.84
CA PRO A 930 51.46 -41.50 5.57
C PRO A 930 52.29 -42.33 4.51
N LYS A 931 52.58 -41.69 3.36
CA LYS A 931 53.58 -42.07 2.31
C LYS A 931 53.07 -43.10 1.27
N VAL A 932 53.38 -43.06 -0.03
CA VAL A 932 54.56 -42.57 -0.78
C VAL A 932 54.10 -42.02 -2.14
N ALA A 933 54.80 -40.97 -2.61
CA ALA A 933 54.60 -40.33 -3.91
C ALA A 933 54.83 -41.27 -5.12
N LYS A 934 54.04 -41.12 -6.19
CA LYS A 934 54.43 -41.57 -7.54
C LYS A 934 54.05 -40.54 -8.63
N ALA A 935 55.13 -40.00 -9.20
CA ALA A 935 55.39 -39.51 -10.55
C ALA A 935 54.34 -38.65 -11.28
N ALA A 936 54.73 -37.39 -11.49
CA ALA A 936 54.11 -36.42 -12.39
C ALA A 936 54.14 -36.91 -13.85
N LYS A 937 53.00 -36.82 -14.55
CA LYS A 937 52.95 -36.86 -16.01
C LYS A 937 53.07 -35.44 -16.56
N SER A 938 53.89 -35.29 -17.59
CA SER A 938 54.29 -34.02 -18.22
C SER A 938 53.12 -33.19 -18.77
N PRO A 939 53.22 -31.85 -18.77
CA PRO A 939 52.14 -30.97 -19.20
C PRO A 939 51.94 -30.99 -20.72
N LYS A 940 50.67 -30.99 -21.12
CA LYS A 940 50.21 -31.00 -22.51
C LYS A 940 50.59 -29.69 -23.22
N LYS A 941 51.54 -29.73 -24.17
CA LYS A 941 51.91 -28.57 -25.01
C LYS A 941 50.80 -28.27 -26.03
N CYS A 942 50.41 -27.01 -26.14
CA CYS A 942 49.43 -26.55 -27.12
C CYS A 942 50.10 -26.14 -28.44
N PRO A 943 49.42 -26.32 -29.59
CA PRO A 943 49.92 -25.87 -30.89
C PRO A 943 50.13 -24.34 -30.94
N GLU A 944 50.98 -23.87 -31.84
CA GLU A 944 51.28 -22.45 -32.05
C GLU A 944 50.02 -21.58 -32.17
N GLY A 945 50.01 -20.43 -31.48
CA GLY A 945 48.87 -19.51 -31.41
C GLY A 945 47.75 -19.88 -30.42
N LYS A 946 47.90 -20.98 -29.66
CA LYS A 946 46.92 -21.40 -28.64
C LYS A 946 47.57 -21.60 -27.27
N VAL A 947 46.87 -21.18 -26.21
CA VAL A 947 47.28 -21.36 -24.80
C VAL A 947 46.39 -22.37 -24.08
N LEU A 948 46.97 -23.16 -23.18
CA LEU A 948 46.25 -24.18 -22.40
C LEU A 948 45.36 -23.49 -21.36
N ASN A 949 44.05 -23.69 -21.42
CA ASN A 949 43.15 -23.22 -20.38
C ASN A 949 43.28 -24.09 -19.12
N PRO A 950 43.72 -23.54 -17.98
CA PRO A 950 44.03 -24.34 -16.79
C PRO A 950 42.79 -24.90 -16.08
N LYS A 951 41.59 -24.35 -16.32
CA LYS A 951 40.33 -24.88 -15.74
C LYS A 951 39.74 -26.02 -16.54
N THR A 952 40.00 -26.07 -17.85
CA THR A 952 39.36 -27.04 -18.76
C THR A 952 40.33 -28.01 -19.41
N GLY A 953 41.64 -27.77 -19.33
CA GLY A 953 42.69 -28.60 -19.91
C GLY A 953 42.73 -28.58 -21.45
N ARG A 954 42.09 -27.60 -22.10
CA ARG A 954 41.99 -27.48 -23.57
C ARG A 954 42.75 -26.26 -24.09
N CYS A 955 43.37 -26.39 -25.27
CA CYS A 955 44.09 -25.30 -25.94
C CYS A 955 43.12 -24.34 -26.64
N ILE A 956 43.20 -23.03 -26.34
CA ILE A 956 42.32 -21.99 -26.89
C ILE A 956 43.13 -20.89 -27.58
N LEU A 957 42.58 -20.28 -28.63
CA LEU A 957 43.22 -19.19 -29.39
C LEU A 957 43.40 -17.94 -28.53
N GLN A 958 44.61 -17.36 -28.58
CA GLN A 958 44.94 -16.12 -27.88
C GLN A 958 44.33 -14.94 -28.65
N LYS A 959 43.14 -14.46 -28.24
CA LYS A 959 42.59 -13.19 -28.74
C LYS A 959 43.33 -12.04 -28.07
N SER A 960 43.94 -11.15 -28.87
CA SER A 960 44.50 -9.88 -28.40
C SER A 960 43.40 -9.05 -27.72
N ARG A 961 43.67 -8.63 -26.48
CA ARG A 961 42.83 -7.71 -25.73
C ARG A 961 43.21 -6.29 -26.14
N ASP A 962 42.34 -5.65 -26.92
CA ASP A 962 42.18 -4.20 -26.80
C ASP A 962 41.11 -3.95 -25.74
N ASP A 963 41.53 -3.20 -24.72
CA ASP A 963 40.72 -2.77 -23.60
C ASP A 963 39.62 -1.80 -24.05
N LYS A 964 38.36 -2.20 -23.89
CA LYS A 964 37.23 -1.31 -23.59
C LYS A 964 35.98 -2.14 -23.25
N TYR A 965 35.50 -1.96 -22.01
CA TYR A 965 34.24 -2.49 -21.45
C TYR A 965 34.26 -4.02 -21.12
N SER A 966 33.69 -4.57 -20.05
CA SER A 966 32.74 -4.11 -19.02
C SER A 966 32.55 -5.25 -17.98
N PHE A 967 32.20 -4.85 -16.74
CA PHE A 967 31.20 -5.40 -15.80
C PHE A 967 30.83 -6.89 -15.77
#